data_AF-Q5MJZ3-F1
#
_entry.id   AF-Q5MJZ3-F1
#
_cell.length_a   1.000
_cell.length_b   1.000
_cell.length_c   1.000
_cell.angle_alpha   90.00
_cell.angle_beta   90.00
_cell.angle_gamma   90.00
#
_symmetry.space_group_name_H-M   'P 1'
#
loop_
_entity.id
_entity.type
_entity.pdbx_description
1 polymer ?
#
loop_
_entity_poly.entity_id
_entity_poly.type
_entity_poly.pdbx_seq_one_letter_code
_entity_poly.pdbx_strand_id
1 'polypeptide(L)'
;MLEMIKEESEEDRFLNLQSPIDSQQFRVEGQQAIRLRLQVGDVLEIISVDGEQAAELIVLDMDGHAAPQLLDSRLPVTGDNIQQQLQETGTAAKALVKQFESWQIQAKDYQTVLRVEGDESSSFVAYADLTVVIVAAGPSMSIEAHTPPTELKVVVKYAEPIDEVLPEPLAEVKKEIRIPRASARTYEVKKGEWIQIIDVSGKQCSDFIVFDKQALEQGKEVGLDSTATRTVMGLSNPVPGLHSRFLGPDMMSMVEVVQDTVGRHDSFLFACTAKYYEDSGYFGHISCTENFNNVLKPYGIKPRAGWPAINLFFNTGIEPCGTVFMDEPWSRPGDYVLMRADKDLICASSACPDDIDPANGWIPTDIHVRIYGAEHHFPRSIAHRITAEEHPRMTKTSGFHNRTSALTKKFIEYAGYWVAAEYEGWGANAEYLACRERVAVLDLTPLRKIDITGPDAVAFLQYVLTQNVRRMAVGEIAHSAICLETGGMIDDGTIFRMADQAFRWFCGDSYTMVWMAEKAEEKGFKVSIRNATEQIHNLAVQGPNSRDLLSQIIWTSESQTSVEKLKWFHFTIGRLGGPDGVPLMVSRTGYTGELGYEVWCHPDAAEAVWDAIWQAGQAFDIAPMGFDALDMLRVEAGLSMAEYEFGPDVTPFEAGTGFSVPLSTKEEDFIGREALARENPESR
;
A
#
# COMPACT_ATOMS: atom_id res chain seq x y z
N MET A 1 5.37 -28.78 59.48
CA MET A 1 4.75 -29.06 58.15
C MET A 1 3.84 -27.88 57.79
N LEU A 2 4.48 -26.72 57.82
CA LEU A 2 4.06 -25.36 57.50
C LEU A 2 5.37 -24.80 56.94
N GLU A 3 5.28 -24.01 55.86
CA GLU A 3 6.37 -23.51 55.01
C GLU A 3 6.80 -24.44 53.87
N MET A 4 6.21 -24.17 52.69
CA MET A 4 6.89 -23.94 51.41
C MET A 4 5.86 -24.00 50.28
N ILE A 5 4.96 -23.02 50.24
CA ILE A 5 4.35 -22.59 48.98
C ILE A 5 4.95 -21.22 48.76
N LYS A 6 6.03 -21.17 48.00
CA LYS A 6 6.52 -19.92 47.44
C LYS A 6 5.43 -19.40 46.50
N GLU A 7 5.18 -18.10 46.61
CA GLU A 7 4.45 -17.29 45.65
C GLU A 7 4.98 -17.59 44.23
N GLU A 8 4.28 -18.44 43.48
CA GLU A 8 4.24 -18.27 42.03
C GLU A 8 3.38 -17.02 41.80
N SER A 9 3.93 -16.04 41.08
CA SER A 9 3.20 -14.82 40.73
C SER A 9 1.88 -15.21 40.07
N GLU A 10 0.82 -14.44 40.31
CA GLU A 10 -0.49 -14.60 39.65
C GLU A 10 -0.42 -14.41 38.12
N GLU A 11 0.77 -14.31 37.52
CA GLU A 11 1.01 -14.01 36.11
C GLU A 11 0.87 -15.22 35.16
N ASP A 12 1.02 -16.47 35.64
CA ASP A 12 1.06 -17.67 34.77
C ASP A 12 -0.23 -18.53 34.83
N ARG A 13 -1.42 -17.91 34.69
CA ARG A 13 -2.68 -18.68 34.51
C ARG A 13 -2.97 -19.11 33.08
N PHE A 14 -2.20 -18.64 32.11
CA PHE A 14 -2.36 -18.97 30.70
C PHE A 14 -1.37 -20.06 30.30
N LEU A 15 -1.83 -21.08 29.57
CA LEU A 15 -0.91 -22.02 28.91
C LEU A 15 -0.10 -21.20 27.90
N ASN A 16 1.22 -21.09 28.10
CA ASN A 16 2.10 -20.38 27.17
C ASN A 16 2.23 -21.21 25.87
N LEU A 17 1.23 -21.10 25.00
CA LEU A 17 1.13 -21.73 23.69
C LEU A 17 1.67 -20.81 22.57
N GLN A 18 2.29 -19.69 22.94
CA GLN A 18 2.88 -18.76 21.99
C GLN A 18 3.95 -19.49 21.17
N SER A 19 3.68 -19.64 19.87
CA SER A 19 4.70 -20.12 18.95
C SER A 19 5.75 -19.02 18.81
N PRO A 20 7.04 -19.31 19.10
CA PRO A 20 8.07 -18.32 18.91
C PRO A 20 8.25 -18.04 17.41
N ILE A 21 8.79 -16.86 17.10
CA ILE A 21 8.99 -16.38 15.74
C ILE A 21 10.33 -16.93 15.25
N ASP A 22 10.27 -17.99 14.44
CA ASP A 22 11.45 -18.62 13.86
C ASP A 22 11.99 -17.85 12.63
N SER A 23 11.15 -17.01 12.02
CA SER A 23 11.57 -16.21 10.86
C SER A 23 10.74 -14.95 10.70
N GLN A 24 11.34 -13.93 10.09
CA GLN A 24 10.69 -12.68 9.72
C GLN A 24 10.99 -12.33 8.27
N GLN A 25 9.96 -11.89 7.55
CA GLN A 25 10.08 -11.43 6.18
C GLN A 25 10.04 -9.89 6.14
N PHE A 26 10.78 -9.32 5.20
CA PHE A 26 10.88 -7.89 4.95
C PHE A 26 10.83 -7.64 3.44
N ARG A 27 10.44 -6.42 3.07
CA ARG A 27 10.43 -5.92 1.68
C ARG A 27 11.38 -4.73 1.59
N VAL A 28 12.24 -4.72 0.57
CA VAL A 28 13.04 -3.55 0.21
C VAL A 28 12.53 -3.07 -1.14
N GLU A 29 11.78 -1.97 -1.16
CA GLU A 29 11.27 -1.38 -2.40
C GLU A 29 12.44 -0.90 -3.27
N GLY A 30 12.21 -0.81 -4.58
CA GLY A 30 13.21 -0.29 -5.52
C GLY A 30 13.70 1.10 -5.11
N GLN A 31 15.01 1.32 -5.20
CA GLN A 31 15.70 2.55 -4.78
C GLN A 31 15.66 2.82 -3.26
N GLN A 32 15.28 1.85 -2.43
CA GLN A 32 15.24 1.98 -0.96
C GLN A 32 16.25 1.07 -0.26
N ALA A 33 16.36 1.25 1.06
CA ALA A 33 17.15 0.40 1.93
C ALA A 33 16.41 0.05 3.22
N ILE A 34 16.76 -1.10 3.80
CA ILE A 34 16.41 -1.47 5.17
C ILE A 34 17.67 -1.76 5.98
N ARG A 35 17.60 -1.60 7.30
CA ARG A 35 18.68 -1.93 8.23
C ARG A 35 18.19 -3.00 9.19
N LEU A 36 18.93 -4.11 9.27
CA LEU A 36 18.62 -5.25 10.12
C LEU A 36 19.81 -5.55 11.05
N ARG A 37 19.51 -6.06 12.25
CA ARG A 37 20.51 -6.62 13.15
C ARG A 37 20.39 -8.14 13.11
N LEU A 38 21.51 -8.81 12.90
CA LEU A 38 21.60 -10.27 12.91
C LEU A 38 22.47 -10.71 14.09
N GLN A 39 22.06 -11.78 14.75
CA GLN A 39 22.87 -12.48 15.75
C GLN A 39 23.66 -13.60 15.10
N VAL A 40 24.72 -14.06 15.77
CA VAL A 40 25.47 -15.22 15.32
C VAL A 40 24.55 -16.43 15.07
N GLY A 41 24.65 -17.01 13.88
CA GLY A 41 23.85 -18.16 13.45
C GLY A 41 22.57 -17.81 12.69
N ASP A 42 22.09 -16.57 12.74
CA ASP A 42 20.93 -16.14 11.96
C ASP A 42 21.19 -16.31 10.46
N VAL A 43 20.14 -16.68 9.72
CA VAL A 43 20.20 -16.86 8.27
C VAL A 43 19.48 -15.72 7.56
N LEU A 44 20.19 -14.99 6.71
CA LEU A 44 19.65 -13.96 5.83
C LEU A 44 19.44 -14.52 4.42
N GLU A 45 18.22 -14.48 3.91
CA GLU A 45 17.89 -14.81 2.52
C GLU A 45 17.47 -13.55 1.77
N ILE A 46 17.99 -13.38 0.55
CA ILE A 46 17.68 -12.25 -0.33
C ILE A 46 17.24 -12.80 -1.68
N ILE A 47 16.08 -12.35 -2.14
CA ILE A 47 15.42 -12.82 -3.36
C ILE A 47 14.95 -11.61 -4.15
N SER A 48 15.36 -11.50 -5.40
CA SER A 48 14.77 -10.54 -6.33
C SER A 48 13.40 -11.01 -6.79
N VAL A 49 12.39 -10.14 -6.74
CA VAL A 49 11.02 -10.51 -7.12
C VAL A 49 10.88 -10.66 -8.64
N ASP A 50 11.64 -9.88 -9.42
CA ASP A 50 11.64 -9.97 -10.89
C ASP A 50 12.78 -10.81 -11.46
N GLY A 51 13.67 -11.34 -10.61
CA GLY A 51 14.85 -12.10 -11.02
C GLY A 51 15.98 -11.25 -11.60
N GLU A 52 15.94 -9.92 -11.46
CA GLU A 52 16.92 -9.01 -12.07
C GLU A 52 17.44 -7.91 -11.14
N GLN A 53 16.62 -7.40 -10.20
CA GLN A 53 17.10 -6.43 -9.22
C GLN A 53 18.23 -7.02 -8.36
N ALA A 54 19.43 -6.45 -8.49
CA ALA A 54 20.56 -6.78 -7.63
C ALA A 54 20.41 -6.13 -6.24
N ALA A 55 21.00 -6.75 -5.22
CA ALA A 55 21.11 -6.22 -3.87
C ALA A 55 22.56 -5.86 -3.53
N GLU A 56 22.79 -4.70 -2.92
CA GLU A 56 24.08 -4.33 -2.34
C GLU A 56 23.98 -4.27 -0.81
N LEU A 57 24.81 -5.06 -0.13
CA LEU A 57 24.76 -5.27 1.31
C LEU A 57 25.95 -4.58 1.98
N ILE A 58 25.66 -3.57 2.79
CA ILE A 58 26.64 -2.94 3.67
C ILE A 58 26.60 -3.68 5.01
N VAL A 59 27.65 -4.45 5.30
CA VAL A 59 27.75 -5.22 6.54
C VAL A 59 28.67 -4.48 7.50
N LEU A 60 28.18 -4.23 8.72
CA LEU A 60 28.88 -3.52 9.78
C LEU A 60 29.03 -4.42 11.01
N ASP A 61 30.18 -4.34 11.66
CA ASP A 61 30.36 -4.89 13.00
C ASP A 61 29.55 -4.10 14.05
N MET A 62 29.54 -4.58 15.30
CA MET A 62 28.82 -3.93 16.39
C MET A 62 29.38 -2.55 16.79
N ASP A 63 30.60 -2.20 16.33
CA ASP A 63 31.21 -0.89 16.52
C ASP A 63 30.93 0.06 15.32
N GLY A 64 30.20 -0.41 14.30
CA GLY A 64 29.82 0.35 13.12
C GLY A 64 30.89 0.40 12.01
N HIS A 65 31.88 -0.50 12.03
CA HIS A 65 32.90 -0.58 10.96
C HIS A 65 32.51 -1.61 9.89
N ALA A 66 32.82 -1.30 8.62
CA ALA A 66 32.59 -2.22 7.50
C ALA A 66 33.31 -3.56 7.69
N ALA A 67 32.53 -4.65 7.66
CA ALA A 67 33.00 -6.01 7.94
C ALA A 67 32.23 -7.08 7.12
N PRO A 68 32.27 -7.03 5.77
CA PRO A 68 31.57 -7.98 4.89
C PRO A 68 31.85 -9.46 5.20
N GLN A 69 33.06 -9.75 5.67
CA GLN A 69 33.49 -11.09 6.08
C GLN A 69 32.67 -11.71 7.23
N LEU A 70 31.87 -10.93 7.96
CA LEU A 70 31.00 -11.44 9.02
C LEU A 70 29.73 -12.12 8.48
N LEU A 71 29.41 -11.92 7.20
CA LEU A 71 28.22 -12.48 6.56
C LEU A 71 28.55 -13.45 5.42
N ASP A 72 29.61 -13.18 4.64
CA ASP A 72 30.06 -14.05 3.55
C ASP A 72 31.58 -13.97 3.36
N SER A 73 32.20 -15.06 2.90
CA SER A 73 33.63 -15.15 2.59
C SER A 73 34.01 -14.63 1.19
N ARG A 74 33.02 -14.33 0.33
CA ARG A 74 33.23 -13.74 -0.99
C ARG A 74 33.99 -12.42 -0.89
N LEU A 75 34.77 -12.12 -1.94
CA LEU A 75 35.49 -10.85 -2.02
C LEU A 75 34.48 -9.70 -2.13
N PRO A 76 34.53 -8.70 -1.24
CA PRO A 76 33.65 -7.55 -1.33
C PRO A 76 33.95 -6.73 -2.58
N VAL A 77 32.92 -6.10 -3.12
CA VAL A 77 32.98 -5.22 -4.29
C VAL A 77 32.65 -3.78 -3.88
N THR A 78 32.81 -2.85 -4.80
CA THR A 78 32.34 -1.48 -4.64
C THR A 78 30.84 -1.41 -4.89
N GLY A 79 30.10 -0.67 -4.05
CA GLY A 79 28.66 -0.46 -4.20
C GLY A 79 28.34 0.52 -5.33
N ASP A 80 28.55 0.10 -6.58
CA ASP A 80 28.39 0.96 -7.75
C ASP A 80 26.94 1.42 -7.93
N ASN A 81 25.94 0.56 -7.65
CA ASN A 81 24.54 0.91 -7.80
C ASN A 81 24.11 1.94 -6.76
N ILE A 82 24.52 1.75 -5.49
CA ILE A 82 24.36 2.74 -4.42
C ILE A 82 25.00 4.06 -4.84
N GLN A 83 26.24 4.04 -5.33
CA GLN A 83 26.94 5.25 -5.74
C GLN A 83 26.25 5.97 -6.90
N GLN A 84 25.79 5.22 -7.89
CA GLN A 84 25.07 5.78 -9.04
C GLN A 84 23.77 6.45 -8.59
N GLN A 85 22.96 5.78 -7.77
CA GLN A 85 21.71 6.35 -7.27
C GLN A 85 21.96 7.60 -6.40
N LEU A 86 22.95 7.57 -5.49
CA LEU A 86 23.28 8.71 -4.63
C LEU A 86 23.80 9.94 -5.40
N GLN A 87 24.26 9.77 -6.65
CA GLN A 87 24.68 10.87 -7.53
C GLN A 87 23.50 11.55 -8.25
N GLU A 88 22.32 10.92 -8.25
CA GLU A 88 21.13 11.50 -8.86
C GLU A 88 20.55 12.65 -8.02
N THR A 89 19.75 13.50 -8.67
CA THR A 89 19.12 14.66 -8.02
C THR A 89 17.64 14.44 -7.67
N GLY A 90 17.14 13.23 -7.95
CA GLY A 90 15.76 12.81 -7.76
C GLY A 90 15.34 12.67 -6.31
N THR A 91 14.05 12.46 -6.10
CA THR A 91 13.45 12.30 -4.77
C THR A 91 13.94 11.03 -4.06
N ALA A 92 14.02 9.90 -4.78
CA ALA A 92 14.50 8.64 -4.22
C ALA A 92 15.97 8.73 -3.73
N ALA A 93 16.85 9.33 -4.52
CA ALA A 93 18.25 9.57 -4.14
C ALA A 93 18.37 10.42 -2.87
N LYS A 94 17.63 11.53 -2.78
CA LYS A 94 17.59 12.40 -1.59
C LYS A 94 17.06 11.66 -0.35
N ALA A 95 16.05 10.82 -0.53
CA ALA A 95 15.50 10.01 0.55
C ALA A 95 16.54 9.01 1.08
N LEU A 96 17.26 8.31 0.19
CA LEU A 96 18.32 7.38 0.56
C LEU A 96 19.48 8.09 1.28
N VAL A 97 19.91 9.27 0.82
CA VAL A 97 20.92 10.09 1.50
C VAL A 97 20.50 10.38 2.95
N LYS A 98 19.27 10.88 3.14
CA LYS A 98 18.76 11.22 4.48
C LYS A 98 18.66 9.97 5.38
N GLN A 99 18.28 8.83 4.80
CA GLN A 99 18.22 7.56 5.52
C GLN A 99 19.62 7.12 5.97
N PHE A 100 20.62 7.18 5.08
CA PHE A 100 22.02 6.87 5.38
C PHE A 100 22.60 7.80 6.45
N GLU A 101 22.31 9.10 6.39
CA GLU A 101 22.70 10.06 7.43
C GLU A 101 22.12 9.67 8.80
N SER A 102 20.85 9.28 8.85
CA SER A 102 20.19 8.85 10.10
C SER A 102 20.79 7.56 10.68
N TRP A 103 21.29 6.68 9.82
CA TRP A 103 21.96 5.44 10.18
C TRP A 103 23.48 5.59 10.31
N GLN A 104 24.01 6.79 10.12
CA GLN A 104 25.44 7.10 10.16
C GLN A 104 26.27 6.31 9.13
N ILE A 105 25.66 5.92 8.01
CA ILE A 105 26.33 5.27 6.88
C ILE A 105 27.12 6.32 6.08
N GLN A 106 28.39 6.06 5.85
CA GLN A 106 29.33 6.96 5.20
C GLN A 106 29.82 6.38 3.87
N ALA A 107 30.44 7.24 3.05
CA ALA A 107 30.96 6.85 1.75
C ALA A 107 31.95 5.68 1.75
N LYS A 108 32.70 5.53 2.84
CA LYS A 108 33.66 4.44 3.03
C LYS A 108 32.96 3.08 3.20
N ASP A 109 31.74 3.05 3.73
CA ASP A 109 31.05 1.82 4.12
C ASP A 109 30.51 1.09 2.89
N TYR A 110 30.08 1.84 1.87
CA TYR A 110 29.68 1.29 0.57
C TYR A 110 30.81 1.25 -0.48
N GLN A 111 32.08 1.40 -0.07
CA GLN A 111 33.21 1.00 -0.92
C GLN A 111 33.47 -0.50 -0.87
N THR A 112 32.95 -1.18 0.16
CA THR A 112 33.14 -2.62 0.40
C THR A 112 31.81 -3.26 0.78
N VAL A 113 31.04 -3.67 -0.21
CA VAL A 113 29.73 -4.31 -0.07
C VAL A 113 29.78 -5.77 -0.53
N LEU A 114 28.82 -6.58 -0.08
CA LEU A 114 28.51 -7.85 -0.74
C LEU A 114 27.42 -7.58 -1.79
N ARG A 115 27.60 -8.07 -3.02
CA ARG A 115 26.59 -7.96 -4.07
C ARG A 115 25.90 -9.31 -4.28
N VAL A 116 24.58 -9.28 -4.33
CA VAL A 116 23.72 -10.39 -4.76
C VAL A 116 23.15 -10.02 -6.11
N GLU A 117 23.44 -10.81 -7.14
CA GLU A 117 22.85 -10.61 -8.46
C GLU A 117 21.38 -11.04 -8.46
N GLY A 118 20.54 -10.38 -9.27
CA GLY A 118 19.10 -10.56 -9.22
C GLY A 118 18.61 -11.96 -9.62
N ASP A 119 19.38 -12.68 -10.44
CA ASP A 119 19.07 -14.05 -10.89
C ASP A 119 19.48 -15.12 -9.85
N GLU A 120 20.05 -14.70 -8.73
CA GLU A 120 20.46 -15.57 -7.63
C GLU A 120 19.52 -15.40 -6.42
N SER A 121 19.03 -16.52 -5.89
CA SER A 121 18.59 -16.56 -4.49
C SER A 121 19.82 -16.79 -3.61
N SER A 122 20.16 -15.81 -2.78
CA SER A 122 21.33 -15.90 -1.89
C SER A 122 20.91 -16.10 -0.44
N SER A 123 21.58 -17.03 0.23
CA SER A 123 21.40 -17.33 1.66
C SER A 123 22.74 -17.21 2.38
N PHE A 124 22.75 -16.46 3.47
CA PHE A 124 23.94 -16.14 4.26
C PHE A 124 23.73 -16.52 5.71
N VAL A 125 24.75 -17.05 6.38
CA VAL A 125 24.72 -17.31 7.82
C VAL A 125 25.62 -16.30 8.51
N ALA A 126 25.09 -15.55 9.47
CA ALA A 126 25.87 -14.59 10.23
C ALA A 126 26.93 -15.31 11.10
N TYR A 127 28.21 -14.98 10.92
CA TYR A 127 29.31 -15.57 11.68
C TYR A 127 29.57 -14.87 13.03
N ALA A 128 28.98 -13.69 13.21
CA ALA A 128 29.00 -12.91 14.43
C ALA A 128 27.77 -11.99 14.48
N ASP A 129 27.51 -11.40 15.64
CA ASP A 129 26.55 -10.31 15.75
C ASP A 129 26.98 -9.16 14.84
N LEU A 130 26.06 -8.70 14.00
CA LEU A 130 26.33 -7.68 12.99
C LEU A 130 25.09 -6.84 12.67
N THR A 131 25.32 -5.71 12.01
CA THR A 131 24.26 -4.92 11.36
C THR A 131 24.44 -5.03 9.86
N VAL A 132 23.35 -5.26 9.12
CA VAL A 132 23.35 -5.27 7.65
C VAL A 132 22.38 -4.22 7.13
N VAL A 133 22.85 -3.38 6.21
CA VAL A 133 22.00 -2.49 5.41
C VAL A 133 21.87 -3.10 4.03
N ILE A 134 20.64 -3.41 3.65
CA ILE A 134 20.29 -4.07 2.39
C ILE A 134 19.70 -3.01 1.48
N VAL A 135 20.32 -2.78 0.32
CA VAL A 135 19.91 -1.71 -0.61
C VAL A 135 19.50 -2.30 -1.95
N ALA A 136 18.27 -2.01 -2.37
CA ALA A 136 17.76 -2.31 -3.72
C ALA A 136 18.06 -1.13 -4.65
N ALA A 137 19.34 -0.80 -4.81
CA ALA A 137 19.75 0.40 -5.53
C ALA A 137 19.54 0.26 -7.04
N GLY A 138 19.16 1.37 -7.69
CA GLY A 138 19.06 1.43 -9.14
C GLY A 138 18.81 2.85 -9.64
N PRO A 139 19.21 3.18 -10.88
CA PRO A 139 18.99 4.49 -11.44
C PRO A 139 17.51 4.75 -11.73
N SER A 140 17.12 6.02 -11.72
CA SER A 140 15.78 6.42 -12.18
C SER A 140 15.55 6.02 -13.63
N MET A 141 14.38 5.44 -13.91
CA MET A 141 14.05 4.92 -15.24
C MET A 141 13.51 6.03 -16.15
N SER A 142 14.07 6.15 -17.37
CA SER A 142 13.47 6.97 -18.42
C SER A 142 12.15 6.38 -18.93
N ILE A 143 11.23 7.23 -19.38
CA ILE A 143 9.87 6.78 -19.75
C ILE A 143 9.84 5.71 -20.87
N GLU A 144 10.81 5.72 -21.79
CA GLU A 144 10.95 4.73 -22.86
C GLU A 144 11.67 3.43 -22.46
N ALA A 145 12.31 3.39 -21.28
CA ALA A 145 13.02 2.21 -20.79
C ALA A 145 12.06 1.21 -20.13
N HIS A 146 12.57 0.00 -19.85
CA HIS A 146 11.79 -1.13 -19.31
C HIS A 146 12.50 -1.83 -18.14
N THR A 147 13.45 -1.14 -17.52
CA THR A 147 14.29 -1.67 -16.44
C THR A 147 14.08 -0.82 -15.19
N PRO A 148 12.85 -0.76 -14.64
CA PRO A 148 12.63 -0.05 -13.40
C PRO A 148 13.43 -0.74 -12.28
N PRO A 149 13.97 0.01 -11.32
CA PRO A 149 14.38 -0.57 -10.05
C PRO A 149 13.15 -1.22 -9.38
N THR A 150 13.27 -2.46 -8.95
CA THR A 150 12.18 -3.26 -8.38
C THR A 150 12.49 -3.72 -6.96
N GLU A 151 11.56 -4.44 -6.35
CA GLU A 151 11.66 -4.82 -4.94
C GLU A 151 12.46 -6.11 -4.71
N LEU A 152 13.10 -6.17 -3.54
CA LEU A 152 13.70 -7.37 -2.99
C LEU A 152 12.83 -7.92 -1.86
N LYS A 153 12.68 -9.24 -1.83
CA LYS A 153 12.20 -9.98 -0.67
C LYS A 153 13.38 -10.40 0.19
N VAL A 154 13.31 -10.07 1.47
CA VAL A 154 14.32 -10.44 2.47
C VAL A 154 13.70 -11.33 3.53
N VAL A 155 14.38 -12.39 3.92
CA VAL A 155 13.94 -13.28 5.02
C VAL A 155 15.08 -13.42 6.02
N VAL A 156 14.78 -13.21 7.29
CA VAL A 156 15.68 -13.56 8.40
C VAL A 156 15.11 -14.79 9.07
N LYS A 157 15.88 -15.87 9.16
CA LYS A 157 15.55 -17.05 9.98
C LYS A 157 16.43 -16.98 11.22
N TYR A 158 15.80 -16.95 12.39
CA TYR A 158 16.49 -16.74 13.64
C TYR A 158 17.09 -18.05 14.14
N ALA A 159 18.36 -18.03 14.55
CA ALA A 159 18.99 -19.18 15.19
C ALA A 159 18.38 -19.46 16.57
N GLU A 160 18.09 -18.39 17.30
CA GLU A 160 17.30 -18.39 18.53
C GLU A 160 15.97 -17.69 18.26
N PRO A 161 14.84 -18.42 18.23
CA PRO A 161 13.53 -17.82 17.99
C PRO A 161 13.21 -16.68 18.96
N ILE A 162 12.51 -15.66 18.47
CA ILE A 162 12.14 -14.46 19.25
C ILE A 162 10.64 -14.48 19.60
N ASP A 163 10.25 -13.86 20.71
CA ASP A 163 8.83 -13.85 21.14
C ASP A 163 8.05 -12.63 20.61
N GLU A 164 8.75 -11.54 20.31
CA GLU A 164 8.14 -10.24 20.00
C GLU A 164 8.94 -9.49 18.93
N VAL A 165 8.24 -8.74 18.09
CA VAL A 165 8.79 -7.79 17.13
C VAL A 165 8.29 -6.40 17.51
N LEU A 166 9.22 -5.53 17.91
CA LEU A 166 8.96 -4.11 18.09
C LEU A 166 9.61 -3.34 16.93
N PRO A 167 8.84 -2.73 16.01
CA PRO A 167 9.40 -2.02 14.87
C PRO A 167 10.23 -0.81 15.31
N GLU A 168 11.15 -0.36 14.45
CA GLU A 168 11.87 0.91 14.65
C GLU A 168 10.85 2.06 14.83
N PRO A 169 11.12 3.02 15.73
CA PRO A 169 10.25 4.18 15.90
C PRO A 169 10.05 4.96 14.59
N LEU A 170 8.84 5.48 14.39
CA LEU A 170 8.52 6.32 13.21
C LEU A 170 9.19 7.70 13.28
N ALA A 171 9.51 8.15 14.49
CA ALA A 171 10.23 9.40 14.80
C ALA A 171 10.82 9.31 16.22
N GLU A 172 11.37 10.42 16.72
CA GLU A 172 11.81 10.52 18.11
C GLU A 172 10.64 10.25 19.07
N VAL A 173 10.80 9.23 19.93
CA VAL A 173 9.72 8.80 20.83
C VAL A 173 9.70 9.68 22.07
N LYS A 174 8.55 10.29 22.35
CA LYS A 174 8.33 11.08 23.57
C LYS A 174 8.08 10.17 24.78
N LYS A 175 7.36 9.06 24.60
CA LYS A 175 7.04 8.11 25.66
C LYS A 175 6.77 6.71 25.09
N GLU A 176 7.29 5.69 25.75
CA GLU A 176 6.97 4.27 25.49
C GLU A 176 6.25 3.65 26.68
N ILE A 177 5.28 2.79 26.40
CA ILE A 177 4.44 2.13 27.39
C ILE A 177 4.17 0.70 26.93
N ARG A 178 4.79 -0.27 27.61
CA ARG A 178 4.38 -1.68 27.51
C ARG A 178 3.10 -1.89 28.31
N ILE A 179 2.11 -2.56 27.73
CA ILE A 179 0.87 -2.98 28.38
C ILE A 179 0.92 -4.51 28.47
N PRO A 180 1.20 -5.07 29.66
CA PRO A 180 1.23 -6.51 29.84
C PRO A 180 -0.09 -7.15 29.41
N ARG A 181 -0.01 -8.38 28.88
CA ARG A 181 -1.17 -9.23 28.57
C ARG A 181 -2.20 -9.21 29.71
N ALA A 182 -3.48 -9.27 29.35
CA ALA A 182 -4.59 -9.26 30.31
C ALA A 182 -4.62 -8.05 31.26
N SER A 183 -4.00 -6.92 30.91
CA SER A 183 -3.98 -5.71 31.73
C SER A 183 -4.29 -4.45 30.92
N ALA A 184 -4.49 -3.32 31.59
CA ALA A 184 -4.63 -2.02 30.96
C ALA A 184 -3.68 -0.99 31.57
N ARG A 185 -3.40 0.08 30.81
CA ARG A 185 -2.67 1.26 31.31
C ARG A 185 -3.28 2.55 30.79
N THR A 186 -3.17 3.61 31.59
CA THR A 186 -3.58 4.97 31.19
C THR A 186 -2.37 5.82 30.82
N TYR A 187 -2.60 6.78 29.93
CA TYR A 187 -1.60 7.75 29.50
C TYR A 187 -2.24 9.03 29.00
N GLU A 188 -1.54 10.15 29.20
CA GLU A 188 -1.98 11.46 28.73
C GLU A 188 -1.34 11.79 27.39
N VAL A 189 -2.12 12.39 26.50
CA VAL A 189 -1.71 12.81 25.16
C VAL A 189 -2.22 14.23 24.94
N LYS A 190 -1.35 15.14 24.48
CA LYS A 190 -1.77 16.51 24.18
C LYS A 190 -2.36 16.60 22.78
N LYS A 191 -3.18 17.62 22.54
CA LYS A 191 -3.65 17.94 21.19
C LYS A 191 -2.48 18.05 20.20
N GLY A 192 -2.60 17.37 19.07
CA GLY A 192 -1.61 17.30 18.00
C GLY A 192 -0.57 16.20 18.17
N GLU A 193 -0.42 15.62 19.37
CA GLU A 193 0.47 14.47 19.59
C GLU A 193 -0.10 13.20 18.98
N TRP A 194 0.80 12.22 18.79
CA TRP A 194 0.49 11.00 18.09
C TRP A 194 0.49 9.81 19.05
N ILE A 195 -0.38 8.84 18.78
CA ILE A 195 -0.54 7.60 19.54
C ILE A 195 -0.34 6.45 18.57
N GLN A 196 0.69 5.64 18.78
CA GLN A 196 0.90 4.40 18.04
C GLN A 196 0.64 3.22 18.96
N ILE A 197 -0.36 2.41 18.65
CA ILE A 197 -0.67 1.16 19.35
C ILE A 197 -0.18 0.01 18.47
N ILE A 198 0.71 -0.82 19.01
CA ILE A 198 1.46 -1.86 18.30
C ILE A 198 1.14 -3.22 18.91
N ASP A 199 0.77 -4.17 18.05
CA ASP A 199 0.74 -5.58 18.38
C ASP A 199 2.14 -6.17 18.16
N VAL A 200 2.82 -6.57 19.25
CA VAL A 200 4.23 -7.00 19.18
C VAL A 200 4.41 -8.48 18.90
N SER A 201 3.38 -9.30 19.11
CA SER A 201 3.44 -10.74 18.94
C SER A 201 2.58 -11.24 17.78
N GLY A 202 1.79 -10.34 17.19
CA GLY A 202 0.76 -10.71 16.23
C GLY A 202 -0.45 -11.29 16.94
N LYS A 203 -1.59 -11.21 16.27
CA LYS A 203 -2.90 -11.67 16.74
C LYS A 203 -3.40 -11.07 18.06
N GLN A 204 -2.69 -10.16 18.71
CA GLN A 204 -3.16 -9.56 19.96
C GLN A 204 -4.06 -8.37 19.69
N CYS A 205 -5.26 -8.42 20.25
CA CYS A 205 -6.17 -7.30 20.18
C CYS A 205 -5.97 -6.28 21.30
N SER A 206 -6.33 -5.03 21.01
CA SER A 206 -6.29 -3.96 22.01
C SER A 206 -7.56 -3.13 22.02
N ASP A 207 -8.25 -3.13 23.15
CA ASP A 207 -9.31 -2.18 23.42
C ASP A 207 -8.72 -0.81 23.72
N PHE A 208 -9.25 0.24 23.08
CA PHE A 208 -8.81 1.61 23.22
C PHE A 208 -9.98 2.53 23.57
N ILE A 209 -9.79 3.34 24.61
CA ILE A 209 -10.74 4.37 25.04
C ILE A 209 -10.00 5.69 25.29
N VAL A 210 -10.68 6.81 25.05
CA VAL A 210 -10.17 8.15 25.39
C VAL A 210 -11.24 9.02 26.00
N PHE A 211 -10.80 10.01 26.77
CA PHE A 211 -11.62 11.05 27.36
C PHE A 211 -11.02 12.43 27.13
N ASP A 212 -11.88 13.41 26.92
CA ASP A 212 -11.51 14.81 26.83
C ASP A 212 -11.06 15.28 28.22
N LYS A 213 -9.77 15.58 28.36
CA LYS A 213 -9.16 15.96 29.63
C LYS A 213 -9.77 17.24 30.19
N GLN A 214 -10.02 18.23 29.33
CA GLN A 214 -10.60 19.51 29.76
C GLN A 214 -12.05 19.34 30.21
N ALA A 215 -12.82 18.47 29.55
CA ALA A 215 -14.16 18.13 30.00
C ALA A 215 -14.14 17.41 31.36
N LEU A 216 -13.21 16.47 31.56
CA LEU A 216 -13.07 15.75 32.83
C LEU A 216 -12.69 16.69 33.99
N GLU A 217 -11.79 17.65 33.76
CA GLU A 217 -11.45 18.69 34.75
C GLU A 217 -12.65 19.57 35.13
N GLN A 218 -13.64 19.67 34.24
CA GLN A 218 -14.93 20.34 34.48
C GLN A 218 -16.01 19.41 35.06
N GLY A 219 -15.65 18.18 35.42
CA GLY A 219 -16.57 17.17 35.96
C GLY A 219 -17.51 16.54 34.92
N LYS A 220 -17.17 16.61 33.63
CA LYS A 220 -17.94 16.01 32.53
C LYS A 220 -17.17 14.85 31.92
N GLU A 221 -17.77 13.66 31.92
CA GLU A 221 -17.22 12.49 31.24
C GLU A 221 -17.56 12.52 29.74
N VAL A 222 -16.71 13.13 28.92
CA VAL A 222 -16.81 13.09 27.45
C VAL A 222 -15.79 12.09 26.93
N GLY A 223 -16.24 10.86 26.71
CA GLY A 223 -15.42 9.78 26.15
C GLY A 223 -15.71 9.51 24.68
N LEU A 224 -15.06 8.49 24.12
CA LEU A 224 -15.40 7.96 22.80
C LEU A 224 -16.84 7.42 22.76
N ASP A 225 -17.50 7.65 21.63
CA ASP A 225 -18.84 7.12 21.34
C ASP A 225 -18.85 6.49 19.94
N SER A 226 -19.02 5.17 19.93
CA SER A 226 -18.98 4.38 18.71
C SER A 226 -20.19 4.66 17.83
N THR A 227 -21.36 4.96 18.41
CA THR A 227 -22.57 5.32 17.67
C THR A 227 -22.42 6.66 16.98
N ALA A 228 -21.92 7.68 17.68
CA ALA A 228 -21.61 8.99 17.11
C ALA A 228 -20.61 8.85 15.95
N THR A 229 -19.54 8.09 16.17
CA THR A 229 -18.54 7.77 15.16
C THR A 229 -19.18 7.17 13.90
N ARG A 230 -19.91 6.06 14.02
CA ARG A 230 -20.56 5.40 12.87
C ARG A 230 -21.62 6.27 12.20
N THR A 231 -22.33 7.10 12.97
CA THR A 231 -23.36 8.01 12.45
C THR A 231 -22.74 9.06 11.53
N VAL A 232 -21.59 9.63 11.90
CA VAL A 232 -20.96 10.69 11.11
C VAL A 232 -20.07 10.11 10.01
N MET A 233 -19.36 9.02 10.27
CA MET A 233 -18.45 8.41 9.30
C MET A 233 -19.19 7.56 8.27
N GLY A 234 -20.37 7.02 8.59
CA GLY A 234 -21.11 6.12 7.69
C GLY A 234 -20.47 4.74 7.53
N LEU A 235 -19.39 4.45 8.26
CA LEU A 235 -18.68 3.17 8.25
C LEU A 235 -18.71 2.54 9.63
N SER A 236 -18.70 1.20 9.66
CA SER A 236 -18.56 0.44 10.90
C SER A 236 -17.20 0.58 11.56
N ASN A 237 -16.18 1.02 10.81
CA ASN A 237 -14.81 1.27 11.27
C ASN A 237 -14.22 2.48 10.52
N PRO A 238 -13.77 3.52 11.23
CA PRO A 238 -12.98 4.60 10.65
C PRO A 238 -11.68 4.07 10.05
N VAL A 239 -11.33 4.57 8.87
CA VAL A 239 -10.08 4.27 8.16
C VAL A 239 -9.41 5.59 7.76
N PRO A 240 -8.07 5.65 7.65
CA PRO A 240 -7.38 6.84 7.13
C PRO A 240 -8.04 7.40 5.85
N GLY A 241 -8.03 8.72 5.67
CA GLY A 241 -8.71 9.38 4.54
C GLY A 241 -10.03 10.05 4.94
N LEU A 242 -11.06 9.96 4.09
CA LEU A 242 -12.33 10.68 4.26
C LEU A 242 -13.06 10.32 5.57
N HIS A 243 -12.89 9.09 6.05
CA HIS A 243 -13.61 8.52 7.19
C HIS A 243 -12.70 8.26 8.40
N SER A 244 -11.75 9.15 8.68
CA SER A 244 -10.61 8.91 9.57
C SER A 244 -10.80 9.32 11.03
N ARG A 245 -12.02 9.51 11.55
CA ARG A 245 -12.20 10.10 12.89
C ARG A 245 -12.99 9.22 13.84
N PHE A 246 -12.50 9.13 15.08
CA PHE A 246 -13.29 8.65 16.21
C PHE A 246 -13.85 9.85 16.99
N LEU A 247 -15.15 9.81 17.28
CA LEU A 247 -15.90 10.95 17.81
C LEU A 247 -16.38 10.71 19.25
N GLY A 248 -16.61 11.81 19.97
CA GLY A 248 -17.33 11.80 21.24
C GLY A 248 -18.86 11.89 21.04
N PRO A 249 -19.65 11.77 22.13
CA PRO A 249 -21.11 11.93 22.10
C PRO A 249 -21.55 13.36 21.73
N ASP A 250 -20.63 14.32 21.77
CA ASP A 250 -20.80 15.70 21.30
C ASP A 250 -20.60 15.84 19.77
N MET A 251 -20.39 14.72 19.05
CA MET A 251 -20.06 14.65 17.62
C MET A 251 -18.76 15.37 17.24
N MET A 252 -17.90 15.65 18.23
CA MET A 252 -16.60 16.28 18.00
C MET A 252 -15.50 15.24 17.90
N SER A 253 -14.50 15.52 17.06
CA SER A 253 -13.35 14.64 16.89
C SER A 253 -12.53 14.54 18.16
N MET A 254 -12.15 13.32 18.52
CA MET A 254 -11.28 13.01 19.65
C MET A 254 -9.89 12.63 19.15
N VAL A 255 -9.84 11.70 18.20
CA VAL A 255 -8.62 11.24 17.53
C VAL A 255 -8.89 11.01 16.04
N GLU A 256 -7.87 11.26 15.22
CA GLU A 256 -7.84 10.96 13.79
C GLU A 256 -6.96 9.73 13.55
N VAL A 257 -7.46 8.71 12.84
CA VAL A 257 -6.69 7.55 12.36
C VAL A 257 -5.86 8.01 11.16
N VAL A 258 -4.53 7.87 11.26
CA VAL A 258 -3.60 8.36 10.24
C VAL A 258 -2.90 7.21 9.55
N GLN A 259 -2.37 6.23 10.27
CA GLN A 259 -1.83 5.02 9.66
C GLN A 259 -2.46 3.78 10.25
N ASP A 260 -2.70 2.77 9.41
CA ASP A 260 -3.27 1.50 9.81
C ASP A 260 -2.62 0.39 8.98
N THR A 261 -1.87 -0.51 9.62
CA THR A 261 -1.19 -1.62 8.93
C THR A 261 -2.03 -2.90 8.83
N VAL A 262 -3.23 -2.90 9.42
CA VAL A 262 -4.11 -4.07 9.51
C VAL A 262 -5.37 -3.87 8.66
N GLY A 263 -6.05 -2.73 8.80
CA GLY A 263 -7.27 -2.40 8.05
C GLY A 263 -8.53 -3.10 8.58
N ARG A 264 -8.44 -3.79 9.71
CA ARG A 264 -9.53 -4.59 10.30
C ARG A 264 -9.58 -4.42 11.81
N HIS A 265 -10.69 -3.83 12.27
CA HIS A 265 -10.92 -3.46 13.66
C HIS A 265 -12.41 -3.62 14.01
N ASP A 266 -12.75 -3.55 15.29
CA ASP A 266 -14.12 -3.46 15.77
C ASP A 266 -14.39 -2.08 16.39
N SER A 267 -15.32 -1.31 15.82
CA SER A 267 -15.84 -0.09 16.46
C SER A 267 -17.36 -0.11 16.69
N PHE A 268 -17.93 -1.26 16.99
CA PHE A 268 -19.37 -1.38 17.30
C PHE A 268 -19.71 -2.26 18.50
N LEU A 269 -18.87 -3.23 18.86
CA LEU A 269 -19.00 -3.99 20.10
C LEU A 269 -18.36 -3.25 21.28
N PHE A 270 -18.75 -3.68 22.49
CA PHE A 270 -18.06 -3.26 23.71
C PHE A 270 -16.78 -4.06 23.90
N ALA A 271 -15.88 -3.46 24.69
CA ALA A 271 -14.78 -4.22 25.28
C ALA A 271 -15.32 -5.42 26.05
N CYS A 272 -14.57 -6.52 26.09
CA CYS A 272 -15.01 -7.73 26.77
C CYS A 272 -15.39 -7.44 28.24
N THR A 273 -16.37 -8.20 28.74
CA THR A 273 -17.01 -7.95 30.05
C THR A 273 -16.97 -9.20 30.91
N ALA A 274 -17.01 -9.04 32.24
CA ALA A 274 -17.16 -10.17 33.15
C ALA A 274 -18.43 -11.00 32.83
N LYS A 275 -19.53 -10.35 32.46
CA LYS A 275 -20.78 -11.02 32.06
C LYS A 275 -20.60 -11.93 30.84
N TYR A 276 -19.85 -11.49 29.84
CA TYR A 276 -19.56 -12.29 28.65
C TYR A 276 -18.90 -13.62 29.03
N TYR A 277 -17.88 -13.58 29.88
CA TYR A 277 -17.19 -14.78 30.34
C TYR A 277 -18.05 -15.64 31.27
N GLU A 278 -18.80 -15.04 32.19
CA GLU A 278 -19.71 -15.75 33.10
C GLU A 278 -20.81 -16.52 32.34
N ASP A 279 -21.43 -15.89 31.35
CA ASP A 279 -22.46 -16.53 30.52
C ASP A 279 -21.88 -17.69 29.69
N SER A 280 -20.59 -17.61 29.32
CA SER A 280 -19.83 -18.67 28.66
C SER A 280 -19.28 -19.74 29.62
N GLY A 281 -19.49 -19.59 30.93
CA GLY A 281 -19.07 -20.55 31.97
C GLY A 281 -17.70 -20.29 32.61
N TYR A 282 -17.05 -19.19 32.28
CA TYR A 282 -15.72 -18.79 32.78
C TYR A 282 -15.82 -17.74 33.90
N PHE A 283 -16.27 -18.18 35.08
CA PHE A 283 -16.47 -17.30 36.24
C PHE A 283 -15.16 -16.72 36.76
N GLY A 284 -15.14 -15.41 36.98
CA GLY A 284 -13.96 -14.69 37.51
C GLY A 284 -12.85 -14.47 36.49
N HIS A 285 -13.12 -14.71 35.21
CA HIS A 285 -12.20 -14.37 34.12
C HIS A 285 -11.93 -12.85 34.09
N ILE A 286 -10.68 -12.46 33.79
CA ILE A 286 -10.29 -11.06 33.67
C ILE A 286 -10.96 -10.47 32.42
N SER A 287 -11.36 -9.20 32.46
CA SER A 287 -11.95 -8.54 31.29
C SER A 287 -11.38 -7.15 31.10
N CYS A 288 -11.33 -6.68 29.85
CA CYS A 288 -10.95 -5.32 29.50
C CYS A 288 -11.80 -4.29 30.23
N THR A 289 -13.10 -4.57 30.41
CA THR A 289 -13.99 -3.68 31.16
C THR A 289 -13.56 -3.49 32.61
N GLU A 290 -13.21 -4.57 33.31
CA GLU A 290 -12.71 -4.47 34.68
C GLU A 290 -11.31 -3.84 34.74
N ASN A 291 -10.45 -4.16 33.78
CA ASN A 291 -9.14 -3.52 33.64
C ASN A 291 -9.28 -2.00 33.51
N PHE A 292 -10.19 -1.51 32.65
CA PHE A 292 -10.48 -0.08 32.52
C PHE A 292 -11.06 0.53 33.79
N ASN A 293 -12.03 -0.12 34.43
CA ASN A 293 -12.61 0.34 35.70
C ASN A 293 -11.52 0.57 36.76
N ASN A 294 -10.53 -0.31 36.82
CA ASN A 294 -9.41 -0.21 37.76
C ASN A 294 -8.46 0.94 37.44
N VAL A 295 -8.01 1.06 36.19
CA VAL A 295 -6.99 2.06 35.81
C VAL A 295 -7.52 3.47 35.65
N LEU A 296 -8.83 3.64 35.44
CA LEU A 296 -9.49 4.94 35.32
C LEU A 296 -9.92 5.54 36.67
N LYS A 297 -9.98 4.74 37.73
CA LYS A 297 -10.37 5.18 39.08
C LYS A 297 -9.59 6.41 39.58
N PRO A 298 -8.26 6.55 39.36
CA PRO A 298 -7.52 7.75 39.79
C PRO A 298 -7.99 9.06 39.14
N TYR A 299 -8.65 8.99 37.97
CA TYR A 299 -9.19 10.14 37.25
C TYR A 299 -10.64 10.48 37.64
N GLY A 300 -11.21 9.76 38.63
CA GLY A 300 -12.58 9.98 39.09
C GLY A 300 -13.67 9.54 38.11
N ILE A 301 -13.30 8.81 37.05
CA ILE A 301 -14.23 8.26 36.07
C ILE A 301 -14.97 7.07 36.70
N LYS A 302 -16.30 7.05 36.57
CA LYS A 302 -17.13 6.01 37.19
C LYS A 302 -16.98 4.66 36.47
N PRO A 303 -16.98 3.54 37.22
CA PRO A 303 -16.96 2.22 36.61
C PRO A 303 -18.23 1.98 35.79
N ARG A 304 -18.09 1.17 34.72
CA ARG A 304 -19.18 0.78 33.82
C ARG A 304 -19.26 -0.74 33.71
N ALA A 305 -20.45 -1.24 33.39
CA ALA A 305 -20.67 -2.68 33.15
C ALA A 305 -20.12 -3.15 31.80
N GLY A 306 -19.82 -2.21 30.90
CA GLY A 306 -19.20 -2.43 29.60
C GLY A 306 -18.77 -1.07 29.04
N TRP A 307 -17.64 -1.06 28.31
CA TRP A 307 -17.10 0.17 27.71
C TRP A 307 -17.32 0.17 26.19
N PRO A 308 -17.86 1.25 25.61
CA PRO A 308 -17.80 1.47 24.17
C PRO A 308 -16.36 1.81 23.79
N ALA A 309 -15.59 0.77 23.47
CA ALA A 309 -14.20 0.88 23.07
C ALA A 309 -14.08 0.84 21.54
N ILE A 310 -12.91 1.25 21.06
CA ILE A 310 -12.42 0.85 19.75
C ILE A 310 -11.56 -0.38 19.99
N ASN A 311 -12.00 -1.53 19.53
CA ASN A 311 -11.29 -2.78 19.72
C ASN A 311 -10.39 -2.99 18.48
N LEU A 312 -9.14 -2.55 18.60
CA LEU A 312 -8.14 -2.61 17.54
C LEU A 312 -7.69 -4.05 17.29
N PHE A 313 -7.44 -4.38 16.02
CA PHE A 313 -6.98 -5.68 15.51
C PHE A 313 -8.04 -6.80 15.56
N PHE A 314 -9.19 -6.57 16.18
CA PHE A 314 -10.30 -7.51 16.16
C PHE A 314 -10.80 -7.76 14.74
N ASN A 315 -10.80 -9.02 14.34
CA ASN A 315 -11.41 -9.47 13.10
C ASN A 315 -12.89 -9.83 13.32
N THR A 316 -13.70 -8.79 13.52
CA THR A 316 -15.16 -8.92 13.65
C THR A 316 -15.87 -8.30 12.43
N GLY A 317 -17.09 -8.74 12.17
CA GLY A 317 -17.90 -8.21 11.08
C GLY A 317 -19.38 -8.55 11.22
N ILE A 318 -20.21 -7.90 10.42
CA ILE A 318 -21.65 -8.15 10.37
C ILE A 318 -21.97 -8.84 9.05
N GLU A 319 -22.52 -10.05 9.13
CA GLU A 319 -22.95 -10.81 7.96
C GLU A 319 -24.23 -10.21 7.35
N PRO A 320 -24.55 -10.50 6.07
CA PRO A 320 -25.80 -10.05 5.44
C PRO A 320 -27.07 -10.47 6.21
N CYS A 321 -27.01 -11.55 7.00
CA CYS A 321 -28.10 -12.02 7.84
C CYS A 321 -28.24 -11.25 9.18
N GLY A 322 -27.32 -10.32 9.46
CA GLY A 322 -27.28 -9.51 10.68
C GLY A 322 -26.50 -10.15 11.85
N THR A 323 -25.93 -11.33 11.67
CA THR A 323 -25.08 -11.99 12.67
C THR A 323 -23.74 -11.27 12.77
N VAL A 324 -23.25 -11.08 14.00
CA VAL A 324 -21.88 -10.65 14.23
C VAL A 324 -21.00 -11.89 14.30
N PHE A 325 -19.96 -11.94 13.47
CA PHE A 325 -18.93 -12.97 13.55
C PHE A 325 -17.64 -12.41 14.15
N MET A 326 -16.82 -13.32 14.64
CA MET A 326 -15.47 -13.06 15.12
C MET A 326 -14.56 -14.20 14.66
N ASP A 327 -13.37 -13.85 14.22
CA ASP A 327 -12.36 -14.77 13.72
C ASP A 327 -10.97 -14.31 14.18
N GLU A 328 -9.93 -15.09 13.88
CA GLU A 328 -8.56 -14.74 14.22
C GLU A 328 -8.17 -13.37 13.64
N PRO A 329 -7.53 -12.50 14.43
CA PRO A 329 -6.99 -11.23 13.94
C PRO A 329 -6.00 -11.40 12.79
N TRP A 330 -5.97 -10.38 11.92
CA TRP A 330 -5.03 -10.32 10.79
C TRP A 330 -3.69 -9.68 11.16
N SER A 331 -3.58 -9.11 12.37
CA SER A 331 -2.36 -8.46 12.83
C SER A 331 -1.19 -9.45 12.93
N ARG A 332 -0.03 -8.99 12.47
CA ARG A 332 1.26 -9.70 12.54
C ARG A 332 2.17 -9.00 13.56
N PRO A 333 3.23 -9.66 14.04
CA PRO A 333 4.20 -9.03 14.91
C PRO A 333 4.71 -7.70 14.32
N GLY A 334 4.52 -6.61 15.07
CA GLY A 334 4.90 -5.25 14.70
C GLY A 334 3.84 -4.44 13.96
N ASP A 335 2.67 -5.01 13.66
CA ASP A 335 1.55 -4.26 13.10
C ASP A 335 1.02 -3.20 14.08
N TYR A 336 0.53 -2.07 13.55
CA TYR A 336 0.14 -0.94 14.37
C TYR A 336 -0.99 -0.09 13.77
N VAL A 337 -1.63 0.67 14.66
CA VAL A 337 -2.48 1.81 14.31
C VAL A 337 -1.85 3.08 14.87
N LEU A 338 -1.67 4.09 14.02
CA LEU A 338 -1.19 5.43 14.36
C LEU A 338 -2.35 6.42 14.30
N MET A 339 -2.58 7.12 15.39
CA MET A 339 -3.62 8.13 15.52
C MET A 339 -3.03 9.49 15.93
N ARG A 340 -3.69 10.58 15.57
CA ARG A 340 -3.38 11.94 16.04
C ARG A 340 -4.48 12.42 16.99
N ALA A 341 -4.11 12.99 18.13
CA ALA A 341 -5.06 13.56 19.07
C ALA A 341 -5.58 14.93 18.57
N ASP A 342 -6.90 15.12 18.53
CA ASP A 342 -7.51 16.41 18.18
C ASP A 342 -7.81 17.30 19.41
N LYS A 343 -7.66 16.72 20.61
CA LYS A 343 -7.85 17.36 21.92
C LYS A 343 -6.74 16.93 22.89
N ASP A 344 -6.71 17.54 24.07
CA ASP A 344 -5.96 16.98 25.20
C ASP A 344 -6.75 15.80 25.78
N LEU A 345 -6.12 14.63 25.85
CA LEU A 345 -6.78 13.37 26.14
C LEU A 345 -6.17 12.65 27.34
N ILE A 346 -7.06 11.98 28.09
CA ILE A 346 -6.69 10.85 28.94
C ILE A 346 -7.08 9.59 28.16
N CYS A 347 -6.07 8.82 27.76
CA CYS A 347 -6.22 7.60 27.00
C CYS A 347 -6.05 6.38 27.92
N ALA A 348 -6.69 5.28 27.56
CA ALA A 348 -6.41 3.97 28.12
C ALA A 348 -6.43 2.91 27.01
N SER A 349 -5.48 2.00 27.07
CA SER A 349 -5.45 0.81 26.22
C SER A 349 -5.40 -0.44 27.11
N SER A 350 -6.07 -1.50 26.69
CA SER A 350 -6.01 -2.82 27.30
C SER A 350 -5.36 -3.81 26.33
N ALA A 351 -4.47 -4.68 26.83
CA ALA A 351 -4.13 -5.90 26.11
C ALA A 351 -5.22 -6.92 26.45
N CYS A 352 -6.05 -7.27 25.47
CA CYS A 352 -7.24 -8.09 25.67
C CYS A 352 -6.89 -9.44 26.33
N PRO A 353 -7.57 -9.83 27.44
CA PRO A 353 -7.33 -11.10 28.12
C PRO A 353 -8.02 -12.29 27.44
N ASP A 354 -8.81 -12.07 26.37
CA ASP A 354 -9.68 -13.11 25.83
C ASP A 354 -8.90 -14.30 25.27
N ASP A 355 -9.12 -15.47 25.85
CA ASP A 355 -8.52 -16.74 25.46
C ASP A 355 -9.58 -17.83 25.21
N ILE A 356 -10.88 -17.48 25.24
CA ILE A 356 -11.97 -18.45 25.09
C ILE A 356 -12.53 -18.50 23.67
N ASP A 357 -12.09 -17.57 22.82
CA ASP A 357 -12.53 -17.40 21.44
C ASP A 357 -11.36 -16.91 20.53
N PRO A 358 -11.58 -16.73 19.22
CA PRO A 358 -10.51 -16.38 18.29
C PRO A 358 -9.88 -14.98 18.49
N ALA A 359 -10.41 -14.09 19.32
CA ALA A 359 -10.03 -12.67 19.40
C ALA A 359 -8.53 -12.43 19.61
N ASN A 360 -7.80 -13.32 20.28
CA ASN A 360 -6.34 -13.22 20.44
C ASN A 360 -5.58 -14.43 19.87
N GLY A 361 -6.21 -15.16 18.93
CA GLY A 361 -5.72 -16.48 18.53
C GLY A 361 -5.58 -17.43 19.73
N TRP A 362 -6.46 -17.29 20.74
CA TRP A 362 -6.44 -18.01 22.02
C TRP A 362 -5.19 -17.80 22.90
N ILE A 363 -4.30 -16.86 22.55
CA ILE A 363 -3.03 -16.65 23.26
C ILE A 363 -2.85 -15.15 23.55
N PRO A 364 -3.32 -14.68 24.73
CA PRO A 364 -3.08 -13.30 25.13
C PRO A 364 -1.57 -12.99 25.28
N THR A 365 -1.15 -11.91 24.64
CA THR A 365 0.20 -11.34 24.64
C THR A 365 0.15 -9.84 24.92
N ASP A 366 1.31 -9.20 24.90
CA ASP A 366 1.46 -7.80 25.27
C ASP A 366 1.11 -6.83 24.13
N ILE A 367 0.72 -5.60 24.49
CA ILE A 367 0.59 -4.47 23.56
C ILE A 367 1.68 -3.43 23.87
N HIS A 368 2.17 -2.74 22.85
CA HIS A 368 3.07 -1.60 23.03
C HIS A 368 2.42 -0.30 22.57
N VAL A 369 2.63 0.79 23.32
CA VAL A 369 2.16 2.13 22.95
C VAL A 369 3.34 3.09 22.89
N ARG A 370 3.45 3.81 21.77
CA ARG A 370 4.36 4.96 21.61
C ARG A 370 3.59 6.26 21.48
N ILE A 371 4.13 7.32 22.08
CA ILE A 371 3.66 8.69 21.89
C ILE A 371 4.74 9.48 21.17
N TYR A 372 4.36 10.20 20.11
CA TYR A 372 5.25 11.13 19.40
C TYR A 372 4.81 12.58 19.60
N GLY A 373 5.77 13.51 19.56
CA GLY A 373 5.51 14.94 19.66
C GLY A 373 4.69 15.51 18.49
N ALA A 374 3.97 16.60 18.75
CA ALA A 374 3.08 17.25 17.79
C ALA A 374 3.80 17.92 16.61
N GLU A 375 5.12 18.10 16.72
CA GLU A 375 6.01 18.62 15.69
C GLU A 375 6.26 17.64 14.54
N HIS A 376 6.01 16.35 14.76
CA HIS A 376 6.18 15.34 13.73
C HIS A 376 5.00 15.33 12.75
N HIS A 377 5.30 14.92 11.53
CA HIS A 377 4.31 14.76 10.47
C HIS A 377 4.41 13.34 9.91
N PHE A 378 3.33 12.58 10.02
CA PHE A 378 3.19 11.25 9.43
C PHE A 378 2.17 11.31 8.30
N PRO A 379 2.48 10.80 7.10
CA PRO A 379 1.53 10.75 6.00
C PRO A 379 0.40 9.77 6.34
N ARG A 380 -0.81 10.07 5.86
CA ARG A 380 -1.92 9.12 5.94
C ARG A 380 -1.56 7.87 5.17
N SER A 381 -1.88 6.70 5.71
CA SER A 381 -1.69 5.47 4.98
C SER A 381 -2.52 4.30 5.48
N ILE A 382 -3.00 3.46 4.57
CA ILE A 382 -3.66 2.19 4.88
C ILE A 382 -2.84 1.06 4.27
N ALA A 383 -2.74 -0.05 4.97
CA ALA A 383 -2.23 -1.28 4.41
C ALA A 383 -3.21 -1.90 3.40
N HIS A 384 -2.67 -2.34 2.28
CA HIS A 384 -3.33 -3.27 1.36
C HIS A 384 -2.41 -4.47 1.12
N ARG A 385 -2.97 -5.58 0.63
CA ARG A 385 -2.23 -6.78 0.28
C ARG A 385 -2.74 -7.30 -1.07
N ILE A 386 -1.82 -7.64 -1.96
CA ILE A 386 -2.07 -8.26 -3.26
C ILE A 386 -2.42 -9.75 -3.09
N THR A 387 -1.76 -10.42 -2.15
CA THR A 387 -2.04 -11.82 -1.76
C THR A 387 -2.19 -11.91 -0.23
N ALA A 388 -2.87 -12.96 0.25
CA ALA A 388 -3.11 -13.12 1.69
C ALA A 388 -1.79 -13.25 2.48
N GLU A 389 -0.77 -13.85 1.88
CA GLU A 389 0.51 -14.17 2.49
C GLU A 389 1.51 -13.00 2.44
N GLU A 390 1.34 -12.01 1.56
CA GLU A 390 2.31 -10.92 1.44
C GLU A 390 2.28 -9.94 2.62
N HIS A 391 3.39 -9.23 2.85
CA HIS A 391 3.44 -8.12 3.79
C HIS A 391 2.55 -6.97 3.34
N PRO A 392 1.91 -6.26 4.30
CA PRO A 392 1.11 -5.09 3.96
C PRO A 392 1.95 -4.08 3.17
N ARG A 393 1.35 -3.53 2.12
CA ARG A 393 1.84 -2.37 1.37
C ARG A 393 1.11 -1.15 1.87
N MET A 394 1.85 -0.14 2.26
CA MET A 394 1.29 1.13 2.70
C MET A 394 0.90 1.97 1.48
N THR A 395 -0.32 2.51 1.46
CA THR A 395 -0.78 3.42 0.41
C THR A 395 0.19 4.58 0.19
N LYS A 396 0.39 4.97 -1.06
CA LYS A 396 1.37 5.98 -1.47
C LYS A 396 0.68 7.23 -2.01
N THR A 397 1.44 8.32 -2.09
CA THR A 397 1.03 9.53 -2.81
C THR A 397 1.67 9.54 -4.19
N SER A 398 0.97 10.03 -5.21
CA SER A 398 1.58 10.25 -6.52
C SER A 398 2.57 11.43 -6.48
N GLY A 399 3.43 11.56 -7.50
CA GLY A 399 4.23 12.76 -7.75
C GLY A 399 3.39 14.01 -8.05
N PHE A 400 2.10 13.88 -8.38
CA PHE A 400 1.18 15.00 -8.53
C PHE A 400 0.53 15.43 -7.22
N HIS A 401 0.69 14.65 -6.14
CA HIS A 401 -0.03 14.84 -4.88
C HIS A 401 0.15 16.23 -4.27
N ASN A 402 1.33 16.84 -4.35
CA ASN A 402 1.56 18.19 -3.84
C ASN A 402 0.70 19.24 -4.53
N ARG A 403 0.31 19.02 -5.80
CA ARG A 403 -0.58 19.91 -6.56
C ARG A 403 -2.04 19.58 -6.33
N THR A 404 -2.41 18.30 -6.33
CA THR A 404 -3.80 17.88 -6.11
C THR A 404 -4.26 18.18 -4.68
N SER A 405 -3.41 17.94 -3.67
CA SER A 405 -3.73 18.21 -2.26
C SER A 405 -3.82 19.70 -1.90
N ALA A 406 -3.24 20.57 -2.73
CA ALA A 406 -3.43 22.01 -2.61
C ALA A 406 -4.84 22.46 -3.06
N LEU A 407 -5.53 21.64 -3.86
CA LEU A 407 -6.85 21.95 -4.44
C LEU A 407 -8.01 21.21 -3.74
N THR A 408 -7.72 20.18 -2.93
CA THR A 408 -8.75 19.43 -2.20
C THR A 408 -8.20 18.72 -0.98
N LYS A 409 -9.08 18.44 -0.02
CA LYS A 409 -8.81 17.52 1.10
C LYS A 409 -9.58 16.20 0.97
N LYS A 410 -10.40 16.05 -0.08
CA LYS A 410 -11.27 14.89 -0.30
C LYS A 410 -10.51 13.82 -1.08
N PHE A 411 -9.71 13.05 -0.35
CA PHE A 411 -8.97 11.92 -0.89
C PHE A 411 -9.66 10.60 -0.52
N ILE A 412 -9.67 9.70 -1.48
CA ILE A 412 -10.01 8.29 -1.32
C ILE A 412 -8.78 7.44 -1.64
N GLU A 413 -8.81 6.21 -1.17
CA GLU A 413 -7.83 5.19 -1.52
C GLU A 413 -8.30 4.50 -2.81
N TYR A 414 -7.39 4.35 -3.77
CA TYR A 414 -7.60 3.55 -4.97
C TYR A 414 -6.31 2.81 -5.34
N ALA A 415 -6.36 1.48 -5.34
CA ALA A 415 -5.25 0.58 -5.70
C ALA A 415 -3.92 0.90 -4.99
N GLY A 416 -3.94 1.23 -3.70
CA GLY A 416 -2.76 1.57 -2.93
C GLY A 416 -2.27 3.01 -3.09
N TYR A 417 -3.10 3.93 -3.60
CA TYR A 417 -2.75 5.34 -3.74
C TYR A 417 -3.83 6.28 -3.23
N TRP A 418 -3.41 7.44 -2.71
CA TRP A 418 -4.31 8.55 -2.39
C TRP A 418 -4.64 9.37 -3.65
N VAL A 419 -5.91 9.32 -4.07
CA VAL A 419 -6.43 10.11 -5.21
C VAL A 419 -7.58 11.01 -4.79
N ALA A 420 -7.76 12.11 -5.51
CA ALA A 420 -8.86 13.03 -5.26
C ALA A 420 -10.19 12.40 -5.69
N ALA A 421 -11.17 12.35 -4.78
CA ALA A 421 -12.55 11.98 -5.12
C ALA A 421 -13.22 13.11 -5.89
N GLU A 422 -13.10 14.34 -5.39
CA GLU A 422 -13.55 15.57 -6.02
C GLU A 422 -12.74 16.78 -5.49
N TYR A 423 -12.84 17.92 -6.17
CA TYR A 423 -12.12 19.14 -5.90
C TYR A 423 -13.01 20.24 -5.29
N GLU A 424 -12.45 20.95 -4.30
CA GLU A 424 -13.17 22.02 -3.60
C GLU A 424 -13.49 23.17 -4.55
N GLY A 425 -14.73 23.66 -4.50
CA GLY A 425 -15.21 24.73 -5.39
C GLY A 425 -15.69 24.26 -6.78
N TRP A 426 -15.48 23.00 -7.13
CA TRP A 426 -15.99 22.38 -8.36
C TRP A 426 -17.15 21.42 -8.05
N GLY A 427 -16.84 20.34 -7.31
CA GLY A 427 -17.74 19.21 -7.12
C GLY A 427 -17.91 18.36 -8.38
N ALA A 428 -18.23 17.08 -8.21
CA ALA A 428 -18.23 16.09 -9.30
C ALA A 428 -18.96 16.53 -10.58
N ASN A 429 -20.14 17.15 -10.46
CA ASN A 429 -20.92 17.61 -11.63
C ASN A 429 -20.21 18.70 -12.46
N ALA A 430 -19.51 19.64 -11.82
CA ALA A 430 -18.82 20.72 -12.54
C ALA A 430 -17.55 20.21 -13.22
N GLU A 431 -16.85 19.27 -12.58
CA GLU A 431 -15.68 18.57 -13.13
C GLU A 431 -16.07 17.72 -14.36
N TYR A 432 -17.17 16.97 -14.22
CA TYR A 432 -17.80 16.22 -15.32
C TYR A 432 -18.09 17.13 -16.52
N LEU A 433 -18.77 18.27 -16.31
CA LEU A 433 -19.09 19.22 -17.39
C LEU A 433 -17.83 19.83 -18.01
N ALA A 434 -16.81 20.10 -17.20
CA ALA A 434 -15.54 20.59 -17.71
C ALA A 434 -14.86 19.59 -18.66
N CYS A 435 -14.89 18.29 -18.31
CA CYS A 435 -14.36 17.24 -19.18
C CYS A 435 -15.16 17.15 -20.49
N ARG A 436 -16.50 17.15 -20.42
CA ARG A 436 -17.38 17.07 -21.60
C ARG A 436 -17.22 18.27 -22.55
N GLU A 437 -17.13 19.47 -22.00
CA GLU A 437 -17.27 20.70 -22.79
C GLU A 437 -15.94 21.42 -23.08
N ARG A 438 -14.89 21.15 -22.30
CA ARG A 438 -13.64 21.93 -22.30
C ARG A 438 -12.39 21.04 -22.21
N VAL A 439 -11.74 21.02 -21.05
CA VAL A 439 -10.62 20.15 -20.72
C VAL A 439 -10.53 19.98 -19.21
N ALA A 440 -10.25 18.76 -18.79
CA ALA A 440 -10.05 18.38 -17.40
C ALA A 440 -8.75 17.58 -17.23
N VAL A 441 -8.14 17.69 -16.06
CA VAL A 441 -6.96 16.91 -15.68
C VAL A 441 -7.23 16.01 -14.48
N LEU A 442 -6.83 14.76 -14.58
CA LEU A 442 -7.03 13.72 -13.58
C LEU A 442 -5.73 12.96 -13.35
N ASP A 443 -5.38 12.77 -12.08
CA ASP A 443 -4.27 11.90 -11.68
C ASP A 443 -4.70 10.43 -11.77
N LEU A 444 -4.16 9.73 -12.76
CA LEU A 444 -4.35 8.29 -12.98
C LEU A 444 -3.05 7.50 -12.71
N THR A 445 -2.16 8.04 -11.88
CA THR A 445 -0.98 7.30 -11.40
C THR A 445 -1.30 5.92 -10.82
N PRO A 446 -2.45 5.65 -10.15
CA PRO A 446 -2.68 4.33 -9.57
C PRO A 446 -2.90 3.21 -10.60
N LEU A 447 -3.03 3.47 -11.90
CA LEU A 447 -3.00 2.38 -12.89
C LEU A 447 -1.67 1.65 -12.78
N ARG A 448 -1.71 0.31 -12.77
CA ARG A 448 -0.51 -0.52 -12.78
C ARG A 448 0.24 -0.34 -14.08
N LYS A 449 1.56 -0.34 -14.02
CA LYS A 449 2.44 -0.39 -15.20
C LYS A 449 3.31 -1.62 -15.07
N ILE A 450 3.12 -2.58 -15.95
CA ILE A 450 3.88 -3.81 -15.98
C ILE A 450 4.68 -3.85 -17.27
N ASP A 451 6.00 -3.87 -17.16
CA ASP A 451 6.89 -4.05 -18.30
C ASP A 451 7.07 -5.54 -18.60
N ILE A 452 6.80 -5.93 -19.84
CA ILE A 452 6.98 -7.31 -20.33
C ILE A 452 8.00 -7.26 -21.47
N THR A 453 9.17 -7.84 -21.23
CA THR A 453 10.27 -7.84 -22.18
C THR A 453 10.87 -9.22 -22.35
N GLY A 454 11.57 -9.46 -23.45
CA GLY A 454 12.31 -10.71 -23.67
C GLY A 454 11.94 -11.42 -24.97
N PRO A 455 12.72 -12.43 -25.37
CA PRO A 455 12.58 -13.09 -26.67
C PRO A 455 11.20 -13.74 -26.89
N ASP A 456 10.52 -14.14 -25.82
CA ASP A 456 9.21 -14.78 -25.89
C ASP A 456 8.05 -13.81 -25.59
N ALA A 457 8.28 -12.51 -25.43
CA ALA A 457 7.27 -11.54 -24.98
C ALA A 457 6.00 -11.57 -25.85
N VAL A 458 6.16 -11.61 -27.18
CA VAL A 458 5.02 -11.72 -28.10
C VAL A 458 4.25 -13.03 -27.92
N ALA A 459 4.94 -14.16 -27.76
CA ALA A 459 4.30 -15.46 -27.61
C ALA A 459 3.57 -15.59 -26.26
N PHE A 460 4.20 -15.10 -25.20
CA PHE A 460 3.60 -15.04 -23.87
C PHE A 460 2.36 -14.16 -23.85
N LEU A 461 2.43 -12.93 -24.38
CA LEU A 461 1.28 -12.02 -24.43
C LEU A 461 0.17 -12.55 -25.36
N GLN A 462 0.51 -13.26 -26.44
CA GLN A 462 -0.49 -13.99 -27.22
C GLN A 462 -1.22 -15.06 -26.41
N TYR A 463 -0.55 -15.69 -25.46
CA TYR A 463 -1.12 -16.75 -24.64
C TYR A 463 -2.01 -16.21 -23.50
N VAL A 464 -1.60 -15.13 -22.83
CA VAL A 464 -2.31 -14.63 -21.64
C VAL A 464 -3.38 -13.56 -21.92
N LEU A 465 -3.26 -12.82 -23.02
CA LEU A 465 -4.23 -11.79 -23.41
C LEU A 465 -5.27 -12.34 -24.39
N THR A 466 -6.50 -11.83 -24.38
CA THR A 466 -7.50 -12.15 -25.41
C THR A 466 -7.16 -11.55 -26.77
N GLN A 467 -6.57 -10.35 -26.80
CA GLN A 467 -6.24 -9.61 -28.01
C GLN A 467 -5.13 -10.25 -28.86
N ASN A 468 -5.10 -9.97 -30.17
CA ASN A 468 -4.04 -10.42 -31.08
C ASN A 468 -2.85 -9.45 -31.12
N VAL A 469 -1.88 -9.65 -30.23
CA VAL A 469 -0.68 -8.83 -30.05
C VAL A 469 0.27 -8.87 -31.25
N ARG A 470 0.28 -9.96 -32.03
CA ARG A 470 1.13 -10.06 -33.24
C ARG A 470 0.78 -9.05 -34.32
N ARG A 471 -0.47 -8.59 -34.34
CA ARG A 471 -0.97 -7.65 -35.36
C ARG A 471 -0.65 -6.19 -35.03
N MET A 472 -0.25 -5.90 -33.78
CA MET A 472 0.10 -4.56 -33.35
C MET A 472 1.43 -4.12 -33.97
N ALA A 473 1.52 -2.90 -34.48
CA ALA A 473 2.78 -2.26 -34.83
C ALA A 473 3.42 -1.59 -33.60
N VAL A 474 4.73 -1.33 -33.66
CA VAL A 474 5.40 -0.50 -32.63
C VAL A 474 4.76 0.89 -32.63
N GLY A 475 4.41 1.40 -31.44
CA GLY A 475 3.68 2.66 -31.26
C GLY A 475 2.15 2.49 -31.16
N GLU A 476 1.63 1.28 -31.38
CA GLU A 476 0.20 0.98 -31.21
C GLU A 476 -0.14 0.51 -29.80
N ILE A 477 -1.38 0.77 -29.44
CA ILE A 477 -2.02 0.35 -28.20
C ILE A 477 -3.18 -0.56 -28.57
N ALA A 478 -3.51 -1.54 -27.73
CA ALA A 478 -4.74 -2.30 -27.86
C ALA A 478 -5.38 -2.54 -26.50
N HIS A 479 -6.71 -2.56 -26.45
CA HIS A 479 -7.44 -3.05 -25.28
C HIS A 479 -7.51 -4.58 -25.33
N SER A 480 -7.36 -5.20 -24.17
CA SER A 480 -7.45 -6.64 -23.98
C SER A 480 -8.07 -6.97 -22.63
N ALA A 481 -8.61 -8.18 -22.52
CA ALA A 481 -8.90 -8.81 -21.24
C ALA A 481 -7.86 -9.91 -20.93
N ILE A 482 -7.78 -10.26 -19.65
CA ILE A 482 -7.13 -11.47 -19.13
C ILE A 482 -8.24 -12.33 -18.55
N CYS A 483 -8.27 -13.60 -18.94
CA CYS A 483 -9.32 -14.54 -18.56
C CYS A 483 -8.74 -15.75 -17.82
N LEU A 484 -9.59 -16.37 -17.00
CA LEU A 484 -9.40 -17.74 -16.52
C LEU A 484 -9.72 -18.74 -17.64
N GLU A 485 -9.36 -20.00 -17.44
CA GLU A 485 -9.74 -21.10 -18.34
C GLU A 485 -11.26 -21.25 -18.49
N THR A 486 -12.04 -20.77 -17.52
CA THR A 486 -13.50 -20.70 -17.55
C THR A 486 -14.05 -19.63 -18.49
N GLY A 487 -13.21 -18.71 -18.98
CA GLY A 487 -13.60 -17.55 -19.79
C GLY A 487 -13.93 -16.30 -18.96
N GLY A 488 -14.08 -16.42 -17.64
CA GLY A 488 -14.32 -15.30 -16.75
C GLY A 488 -13.11 -14.36 -16.65
N MET A 489 -13.36 -13.07 -16.49
CA MET A 489 -12.34 -12.02 -16.48
C MET A 489 -11.62 -11.95 -15.13
N ILE A 490 -10.29 -11.92 -15.18
CA ILE A 490 -9.44 -11.60 -14.03
C ILE A 490 -9.21 -10.09 -14.00
N ASP A 491 -8.88 -9.52 -15.16
CA ASP A 491 -8.50 -8.12 -15.31
C ASP A 491 -8.71 -7.68 -16.76
N ASP A 492 -8.70 -6.38 -16.99
CA ASP A 492 -8.68 -5.77 -18.31
C ASP A 492 -7.70 -4.59 -18.35
N GLY A 493 -7.35 -4.15 -19.56
CA GLY A 493 -6.35 -3.11 -19.67
C GLY A 493 -5.91 -2.80 -21.09
N THR A 494 -4.85 -2.02 -21.17
CA THR A 494 -4.25 -1.62 -22.44
C THR A 494 -2.81 -2.09 -22.56
N ILE A 495 -2.51 -2.79 -23.65
CA ILE A 495 -1.16 -3.22 -24.00
C ILE A 495 -0.55 -2.20 -24.97
N PHE A 496 0.64 -1.69 -24.64
CA PHE A 496 1.42 -0.79 -25.48
C PHE A 496 2.57 -1.57 -26.10
N ARG A 497 2.71 -1.54 -27.43
CA ARG A 497 3.87 -2.14 -28.11
C ARG A 497 5.00 -1.12 -28.22
N MET A 498 5.95 -1.22 -27.30
CA MET A 498 7.06 -0.27 -27.13
C MET A 498 8.22 -0.56 -28.10
N ALA A 499 8.49 -1.84 -28.36
CA ALA A 499 9.43 -2.32 -29.37
C ALA A 499 8.99 -3.69 -29.89
N ASP A 500 9.84 -4.39 -30.64
CA ASP A 500 9.51 -5.72 -31.17
C ASP A 500 9.34 -6.79 -30.08
N GLN A 501 10.07 -6.66 -28.98
CA GLN A 501 10.10 -7.59 -27.85
C GLN A 501 10.00 -6.85 -26.50
N ALA A 502 9.37 -5.68 -26.51
CA ALA A 502 9.14 -4.88 -25.32
C ALA A 502 7.73 -4.30 -25.36
N PHE A 503 6.98 -4.56 -24.30
CA PHE A 503 5.60 -4.16 -24.13
C PHE A 503 5.38 -3.61 -22.74
N ARG A 504 4.36 -2.76 -22.61
CA ARG A 504 3.90 -2.28 -21.31
C ARG A 504 2.40 -2.49 -21.19
N TRP A 505 2.00 -3.23 -20.16
CA TRP A 505 0.61 -3.49 -19.82
C TRP A 505 0.15 -2.51 -18.75
N PHE A 506 -0.95 -1.82 -19.01
CA PHE A 506 -1.61 -0.91 -18.08
C PHE A 506 -2.95 -1.47 -17.66
N CYS A 507 -3.16 -1.67 -16.36
CA CYS A 507 -4.39 -2.26 -15.82
C CYS A 507 -4.74 -1.75 -14.41
N GLY A 508 -5.90 -2.15 -13.91
CA GLY A 508 -6.40 -1.77 -12.60
C GLY A 508 -5.85 -2.63 -11.46
N ASP A 509 -5.71 -3.94 -11.67
CA ASP A 509 -5.41 -4.89 -10.60
C ASP A 509 -3.89 -5.16 -10.46
N SER A 510 -3.41 -5.13 -9.21
CA SER A 510 -2.03 -5.46 -8.85
C SER A 510 -1.75 -6.97 -8.92
N TYR A 511 -2.77 -7.82 -8.74
CA TYR A 511 -2.63 -9.28 -8.79
C TYR A 511 -2.25 -9.79 -10.18
N THR A 512 -2.60 -9.04 -11.23
CA THR A 512 -2.29 -9.37 -12.63
C THR A 512 -0.81 -9.66 -12.87
N MET A 513 0.09 -8.91 -12.23
CA MET A 513 1.53 -9.15 -12.37
C MET A 513 1.95 -10.51 -11.79
N VAL A 514 1.42 -10.85 -10.61
CA VAL A 514 1.70 -12.12 -9.92
C VAL A 514 1.24 -13.27 -10.79
N TRP A 515 -0.01 -13.22 -11.25
CA TRP A 515 -0.59 -14.23 -12.12
C TRP A 515 0.18 -14.37 -13.44
N MET A 516 0.60 -13.26 -14.07
CA MET A 516 1.41 -13.30 -15.29
C MET A 516 2.77 -13.98 -15.05
N ALA A 517 3.45 -13.67 -13.95
CA ALA A 517 4.73 -14.29 -13.59
C ALA A 517 4.59 -15.81 -13.39
N GLU A 518 3.57 -16.24 -12.66
CA GLU A 518 3.25 -17.66 -12.45
C GLU A 518 3.01 -18.39 -13.79
N LYS A 519 2.27 -17.76 -14.72
CA LYS A 519 1.99 -18.36 -16.04
C LYS A 519 3.21 -18.39 -16.94
N ALA A 520 4.08 -17.39 -16.86
CA ALA A 520 5.35 -17.39 -17.58
C ALA A 520 6.25 -18.55 -17.12
N GLU A 521 6.36 -18.75 -15.80
CA GLU A 521 7.13 -19.86 -15.21
C GLU A 521 6.52 -21.23 -15.55
N GLU A 522 5.21 -21.40 -15.37
CA GLU A 522 4.48 -22.65 -15.64
C GLU A 522 4.69 -23.15 -17.08
N LYS A 523 4.72 -22.22 -18.05
CA LYS A 523 4.92 -22.53 -19.47
C LYS A 523 6.37 -22.45 -19.94
N GLY A 524 7.29 -22.02 -19.07
CA GLY A 524 8.71 -21.87 -19.40
C GLY A 524 9.00 -20.78 -20.43
N PHE A 525 8.21 -19.71 -20.47
CA PHE A 525 8.47 -18.55 -21.33
C PHE A 525 9.68 -17.75 -20.83
N LYS A 526 10.55 -17.34 -21.75
CA LYS A 526 11.68 -16.45 -21.44
C LYS A 526 11.26 -15.00 -21.57
N VAL A 527 10.58 -14.52 -20.52
CA VAL A 527 10.14 -13.14 -20.38
C VAL A 527 10.56 -12.59 -19.03
N SER A 528 10.84 -11.29 -18.99
CA SER A 528 11.01 -10.52 -17.79
C SER A 528 9.78 -9.65 -17.58
N ILE A 529 9.22 -9.71 -16.37
CA ILE A 529 7.97 -9.04 -15.98
C ILE A 529 8.31 -8.15 -14.79
N ARG A 530 8.26 -6.82 -14.97
CA ARG A 530 8.70 -5.86 -13.96
C ARG A 530 7.64 -4.83 -13.63
N ASN A 531 7.51 -4.45 -12.36
CA ASN A 531 6.62 -3.39 -11.93
C ASN A 531 7.26 -2.02 -12.19
N ALA A 532 6.69 -1.26 -13.12
CA ALA A 532 7.11 0.10 -13.46
C ALA A 532 6.24 1.19 -12.82
N THR A 533 5.27 0.82 -11.97
CA THR A 533 4.25 1.74 -11.45
C THR A 533 4.86 2.91 -10.69
N GLU A 534 5.93 2.68 -9.91
CA GLU A 534 6.58 3.71 -9.10
C GLU A 534 7.46 4.65 -9.91
N GLN A 535 7.86 4.25 -11.13
CA GLN A 535 8.72 5.02 -12.00
C GLN A 535 7.92 5.76 -13.09
N ILE A 536 6.60 5.49 -13.21
CA ILE A 536 5.75 6.03 -14.27
C ILE A 536 4.44 6.55 -13.70
N HIS A 537 4.32 7.86 -13.65
CA HIS A 537 3.14 8.59 -13.20
C HIS A 537 2.33 9.06 -14.40
N ASN A 538 1.00 9.12 -14.24
CA ASN A 538 0.06 9.37 -15.33
C ASN A 538 -0.86 10.53 -15.00
N LEU A 539 -0.86 11.56 -15.86
CA LEU A 539 -1.85 12.62 -15.84
C LEU A 539 -2.73 12.52 -17.09
N ALA A 540 -4.00 12.18 -16.89
CA ALA A 540 -4.99 12.17 -17.96
C ALA A 540 -5.44 13.60 -18.24
N VAL A 541 -5.36 14.02 -19.51
CA VAL A 541 -5.82 15.31 -20.02
C VAL A 541 -6.95 15.06 -21.00
N GLN A 542 -8.18 15.22 -20.54
CA GLN A 542 -9.39 14.73 -21.20
C GLN A 542 -10.33 15.89 -21.55
N GLY A 543 -11.04 15.78 -22.67
CA GLY A 543 -11.96 16.79 -23.18
C GLY A 543 -11.59 17.35 -24.55
N PRO A 544 -12.53 18.03 -25.23
CA PRO A 544 -12.37 18.48 -26.62
C PRO A 544 -11.16 19.40 -26.87
N ASN A 545 -10.71 20.16 -25.85
CA ASN A 545 -9.56 21.08 -25.97
C ASN A 545 -8.21 20.43 -25.63
N SER A 546 -8.18 19.15 -25.24
CA SER A 546 -6.96 18.45 -24.82
C SER A 546 -5.86 18.42 -25.89
N ARG A 547 -6.23 18.22 -27.16
CA ARG A 547 -5.28 18.22 -28.29
C ARG A 547 -4.60 19.56 -28.46
N ASP A 548 -5.39 20.63 -28.49
CA ASP A 548 -4.90 21.98 -28.77
C ASP A 548 -4.02 22.48 -27.63
N LEU A 549 -4.35 22.11 -26.39
CA LEU A 549 -3.51 22.36 -25.22
C LEU A 549 -2.17 21.64 -25.35
N LEU A 550 -2.18 20.31 -25.46
CA LEU A 550 -0.94 19.52 -25.41
C LEU A 550 -0.03 19.77 -26.61
N SER A 551 -0.60 20.03 -27.79
CA SER A 551 0.18 20.33 -29.00
C SER A 551 0.98 21.64 -28.88
N GLN A 552 0.65 22.53 -27.94
CA GLN A 552 1.40 23.77 -27.70
C GLN A 552 2.66 23.56 -26.85
N ILE A 553 2.65 22.58 -25.96
CA ILE A 553 3.67 22.45 -24.91
C ILE A 553 4.53 21.19 -25.05
N ILE A 554 4.06 20.19 -25.78
CA ILE A 554 4.79 18.95 -25.99
C ILE A 554 5.55 19.04 -27.31
N TRP A 555 6.87 19.05 -27.18
CA TRP A 555 7.76 18.93 -28.31
C TRP A 555 7.97 17.45 -28.68
N THR A 556 7.93 17.13 -29.98
CA THR A 556 8.27 15.81 -30.51
C THR A 556 9.36 15.96 -31.56
N SER A 557 10.30 15.02 -31.62
CA SER A 557 11.30 15.01 -32.70
C SER A 557 10.65 14.75 -34.06
N GLU A 558 11.35 15.05 -35.16
CA GLU A 558 10.86 14.79 -36.52
C GLU A 558 10.61 13.30 -36.80
N SER A 559 11.25 12.40 -36.04
CA SER A 559 11.08 10.95 -36.13
C SER A 559 9.85 10.43 -35.37
N GLN A 560 9.16 11.30 -34.62
CA GLN A 560 8.02 10.97 -33.78
C GLN A 560 6.75 11.60 -34.32
N THR A 561 5.60 10.93 -34.13
CA THR A 561 4.30 11.51 -34.52
C THR A 561 3.92 12.61 -33.53
N SER A 562 3.68 13.83 -34.02
CA SER A 562 3.25 14.93 -33.14
C SER A 562 1.90 14.63 -32.47
N VAL A 563 1.65 15.21 -31.30
CA VAL A 563 0.41 15.06 -30.53
C VAL A 563 -0.83 15.38 -31.37
N GLU A 564 -0.76 16.43 -32.20
CA GLU A 564 -1.81 16.84 -33.13
C GLU A 564 -2.21 15.73 -34.12
N LYS A 565 -1.23 14.97 -34.59
CA LYS A 565 -1.40 13.93 -35.64
C LYS A 565 -1.55 12.52 -35.07
N LEU A 566 -1.45 12.38 -33.75
CA LEU A 566 -1.50 11.09 -33.08
C LEU A 566 -2.89 10.45 -33.24
N LYS A 567 -2.92 9.21 -33.74
CA LYS A 567 -4.15 8.44 -33.94
C LYS A 567 -4.65 7.88 -32.61
N TRP A 568 -5.95 7.58 -32.53
CA TRP A 568 -6.53 6.90 -31.36
C TRP A 568 -5.83 5.55 -31.15
N PHE A 569 -5.60 5.15 -29.89
CA PHE A 569 -4.84 3.94 -29.53
C PHE A 569 -3.42 3.91 -30.13
N HIS A 570 -2.76 5.07 -30.17
CA HIS A 570 -1.33 5.19 -30.44
C HIS A 570 -0.68 6.06 -29.38
N PHE A 571 0.64 5.93 -29.22
CA PHE A 571 1.44 6.81 -28.38
C PHE A 571 2.64 7.40 -29.13
N THR A 572 3.22 8.43 -28.52
CA THR A 572 4.48 9.02 -28.99
C THR A 572 5.37 9.38 -27.80
N ILE A 573 6.69 9.41 -28.04
CA ILE A 573 7.67 9.93 -27.09
C ILE A 573 7.91 11.40 -27.43
N GLY A 574 7.74 12.26 -26.43
CA GLY A 574 7.91 13.71 -26.54
C GLY A 574 8.69 14.27 -25.36
N ARG A 575 8.81 15.59 -25.33
CA ARG A 575 9.46 16.32 -24.24
C ARG A 575 8.69 17.58 -23.87
N LEU A 576 8.65 17.89 -22.58
CA LEU A 576 8.18 19.17 -22.07
C LEU A 576 9.34 20.17 -22.03
N GLY A 577 9.18 21.34 -22.63
CA GLY A 577 10.19 22.40 -22.60
C GLY A 577 11.22 22.34 -23.73
N GLY A 578 10.94 21.59 -24.81
CA GLY A 578 11.77 21.52 -26.01
C GLY A 578 12.70 20.29 -26.08
N PRO A 579 13.70 20.29 -26.99
CA PRO A 579 14.55 19.13 -27.27
C PRO A 579 15.35 18.59 -26.07
N ASP A 580 15.77 19.48 -25.16
CA ASP A 580 16.50 19.13 -23.93
C ASP A 580 15.58 19.05 -22.70
N GLY A 581 14.28 19.08 -22.95
CA GLY A 581 13.24 19.10 -21.93
C GLY A 581 13.02 17.75 -21.25
N VAL A 582 12.06 17.72 -20.32
CA VAL A 582 11.66 16.51 -19.58
C VAL A 582 11.10 15.47 -20.55
N PRO A 583 11.60 14.23 -20.59
CA PRO A 583 11.04 13.16 -21.41
C PRO A 583 9.67 12.71 -20.91
N LEU A 584 8.74 12.53 -21.85
CA LEU A 584 7.36 12.10 -21.60
C LEU A 584 6.96 11.05 -22.64
N MET A 585 6.01 10.21 -22.29
CA MET A 585 5.18 9.50 -23.26
C MET A 585 3.80 10.13 -23.28
N VAL A 586 3.20 10.22 -24.46
CA VAL A 586 1.82 10.73 -24.63
C VAL A 586 1.04 9.69 -25.42
N SER A 587 -0.02 9.15 -24.82
CA SER A 587 -0.94 8.27 -25.53
C SER A 587 -2.24 8.99 -25.84
N ARG A 588 -2.85 8.67 -26.98
CA ARG A 588 -4.22 9.09 -27.28
C ARG A 588 -5.19 8.02 -26.81
N THR A 589 -5.34 7.97 -25.50
CA THR A 589 -6.20 7.08 -24.71
C THR A 589 -6.94 7.90 -23.66
N GLY A 590 -7.92 7.27 -23.00
CA GLY A 590 -8.70 7.91 -21.97
C GLY A 590 -9.85 7.04 -21.50
N TYR A 591 -10.29 7.29 -20.27
CA TYR A 591 -11.32 6.52 -19.59
C TYR A 591 -12.59 7.35 -19.35
N THR A 592 -12.91 8.26 -20.28
CA THR A 592 -13.97 9.28 -20.12
C THR A 592 -14.99 9.30 -21.27
N GLY A 593 -14.71 8.59 -22.36
CA GLY A 593 -15.47 8.68 -23.62
C GLY A 593 -15.22 9.96 -24.43
N GLU A 594 -14.38 10.88 -23.94
CA GLU A 594 -14.03 12.11 -24.64
C GLU A 594 -12.80 11.98 -25.54
N LEU A 595 -12.58 12.98 -26.40
CA LEU A 595 -11.23 13.18 -26.93
C LEU A 595 -10.29 13.41 -25.74
N GLY A 596 -9.19 12.66 -25.67
CA GLY A 596 -8.26 12.81 -24.58
C GLY A 596 -6.91 12.19 -24.87
N TYR A 597 -5.98 12.52 -23.98
CA TYR A 597 -4.64 11.99 -23.96
C TYR A 597 -4.25 11.65 -22.52
N GLU A 598 -3.26 10.78 -22.38
CA GLU A 598 -2.61 10.48 -21.10
C GLU A 598 -1.14 10.84 -21.24
N VAL A 599 -0.63 11.61 -20.28
CA VAL A 599 0.75 12.09 -20.23
C VAL A 599 1.48 11.34 -19.12
N TRP A 600 2.45 10.54 -19.55
CA TRP A 600 3.22 9.65 -18.68
C TRP A 600 4.62 10.22 -18.45
N CYS A 601 5.05 10.29 -17.20
CA CYS A 601 6.34 10.87 -16.82
C CYS A 601 6.93 10.19 -15.59
N HIS A 602 8.23 10.39 -15.37
CA HIS A 602 8.88 9.98 -14.12
C HIS A 602 8.35 10.83 -12.94
N PRO A 603 8.18 10.27 -11.72
CA PRO A 603 7.66 11.00 -10.55
C PRO A 603 8.37 12.32 -10.28
N ASP A 604 9.70 12.37 -10.44
CA ASP A 604 10.48 13.60 -10.21
C ASP A 604 10.10 14.76 -11.14
N ALA A 605 9.45 14.47 -12.27
CA ALA A 605 8.99 15.48 -13.21
C ALA A 605 7.50 15.80 -13.07
N ALA A 606 6.76 15.07 -12.24
CA ALA A 606 5.30 15.14 -12.15
C ALA A 606 4.80 16.57 -11.84
N GLU A 607 5.43 17.27 -10.90
CA GLU A 607 5.07 18.67 -10.59
C GLU A 607 5.27 19.61 -11.77
N ALA A 608 6.39 19.48 -12.49
CA ALA A 608 6.68 20.32 -13.65
C ALA A 608 5.69 20.05 -14.81
N VAL A 609 5.33 18.78 -14.99
CA VAL A 609 4.33 18.36 -15.97
C VAL A 609 2.94 18.89 -15.62
N TRP A 610 2.52 18.78 -14.36
CA TRP A 610 1.28 19.37 -13.87
C TRP A 610 1.26 20.87 -14.12
N ASP A 611 2.28 21.59 -13.66
CA ASP A 611 2.32 23.05 -13.74
C ASP A 611 2.26 23.55 -15.18
N ALA A 612 2.96 22.90 -16.10
CA ALA A 612 2.92 23.27 -17.52
C ALA A 612 1.56 23.00 -18.17
N ILE A 613 0.96 21.83 -17.91
CA ILE A 613 -0.38 21.50 -18.43
C ILE A 613 -1.43 22.44 -17.85
N TRP A 614 -1.38 22.66 -16.53
CA TRP A 614 -2.30 23.55 -15.81
C TRP A 614 -2.21 24.98 -16.32
N GLN A 615 -0.99 25.51 -16.50
CA GLN A 615 -0.75 26.86 -16.99
C GLN A 615 -1.23 27.05 -18.43
N ALA A 616 -0.88 26.14 -19.35
CA ALA A 616 -1.34 26.20 -20.74
C ALA A 616 -2.86 26.01 -20.83
N GLY A 617 -3.42 25.15 -19.98
CA GLY A 617 -4.85 24.88 -19.89
C GLY A 617 -5.71 26.05 -19.40
N GLN A 618 -5.12 27.07 -18.76
CA GLN A 618 -5.88 28.25 -18.34
C GLN A 618 -6.57 28.96 -19.52
N ALA A 619 -5.97 28.92 -20.72
CA ALA A 619 -6.58 29.48 -21.93
C ALA A 619 -7.82 28.70 -22.43
N PHE A 620 -8.04 27.51 -21.88
CA PHE A 620 -9.11 26.58 -22.24
C PHE A 620 -10.06 26.31 -21.05
N ASP A 621 -9.99 27.12 -19.99
CA ASP A 621 -10.74 26.95 -18.74
C ASP A 621 -10.64 25.53 -18.16
N ILE A 622 -9.39 25.03 -18.07
CA ILE A 622 -9.04 23.73 -17.50
C ILE A 622 -9.60 23.55 -16.08
N ALA A 623 -10.13 22.35 -15.81
CA ALA A 623 -10.57 21.94 -14.49
C ALA A 623 -9.71 20.80 -13.92
N PRO A 624 -9.54 20.72 -12.60
CA PRO A 624 -9.11 19.48 -11.98
C PRO A 624 -10.32 18.53 -11.92
N MET A 625 -10.10 17.23 -12.05
CA MET A 625 -11.15 16.22 -12.02
C MET A 625 -10.76 15.07 -11.11
N GLY A 626 -11.68 14.69 -10.22
CA GLY A 626 -11.54 13.57 -9.31
C GLY A 626 -12.28 12.32 -9.79
N PHE A 627 -12.19 11.26 -8.99
CA PHE A 627 -12.74 9.94 -9.29
C PHE A 627 -14.28 9.91 -9.33
N ASP A 628 -14.98 10.77 -8.58
CA ASP A 628 -16.44 10.82 -8.58
C ASP A 628 -16.99 11.27 -9.94
N ALA A 629 -16.33 12.26 -10.57
CA ALA A 629 -16.67 12.71 -11.92
C ALA A 629 -16.22 11.70 -12.99
N LEU A 630 -15.07 11.04 -12.79
CA LEU A 630 -14.60 9.96 -13.66
C LEU A 630 -15.62 8.82 -13.72
N ASP A 631 -16.18 8.42 -12.57
CA ASP A 631 -17.15 7.33 -12.49
C ASP A 631 -18.41 7.63 -13.32
N MET A 632 -18.90 8.86 -13.28
CA MET A 632 -20.00 9.30 -14.15
C MET A 632 -19.63 9.21 -15.64
N LEU A 633 -18.46 9.73 -16.03
CA LEU A 633 -18.01 9.76 -17.43
C LEU A 633 -17.81 8.36 -18.01
N ARG A 634 -17.16 7.46 -17.24
CA ARG A 634 -16.84 6.10 -17.67
C ARG A 634 -18.09 5.23 -17.79
N VAL A 635 -19.05 5.38 -16.87
CA VAL A 635 -20.34 4.67 -16.95
C VAL A 635 -21.11 5.11 -18.19
N GLU A 636 -21.20 6.42 -18.46
CA GLU A 636 -21.88 6.92 -19.67
C GLU A 636 -21.19 6.49 -20.97
N ALA A 637 -19.87 6.29 -20.94
CA ALA A 637 -19.09 5.79 -22.06
C ALA A 637 -19.15 4.26 -22.22
N GLY A 638 -19.73 3.53 -21.26
CA GLY A 638 -19.78 2.07 -21.25
C GLY A 638 -18.42 1.42 -21.01
N LEU A 639 -17.56 2.04 -20.19
CA LEU A 639 -16.23 1.53 -19.84
C LEU A 639 -16.30 0.79 -18.50
N SER A 640 -15.99 -0.51 -18.55
CA SER A 640 -16.12 -1.46 -17.44
C SER A 640 -14.94 -1.38 -16.48
N MET A 641 -15.22 -1.47 -15.18
CA MET A 641 -14.25 -1.49 -14.09
C MET A 641 -14.32 -2.83 -13.35
N ALA A 642 -13.15 -3.39 -13.02
CA ALA A 642 -13.05 -4.60 -12.22
C ALA A 642 -13.79 -4.45 -10.89
N GLU A 643 -14.40 -5.53 -10.39
CA GLU A 643 -15.22 -5.60 -9.17
C GLU A 643 -16.59 -4.87 -9.24
N TYR A 644 -16.82 -4.05 -10.26
CA TYR A 644 -18.12 -3.39 -10.50
C TYR A 644 -18.90 -4.09 -11.62
N GLU A 645 -18.33 -4.12 -12.83
CA GLU A 645 -19.00 -4.70 -14.01
C GLU A 645 -18.52 -6.10 -14.36
N PHE A 646 -17.32 -6.50 -13.89
CA PHE A 646 -16.81 -7.84 -14.15
C PHE A 646 -16.02 -8.41 -12.96
N GLY A 647 -15.94 -9.73 -12.97
CA GLY A 647 -15.15 -10.55 -12.06
C GLY A 647 -14.95 -11.95 -12.64
N PRO A 648 -14.41 -12.90 -11.86
CA PRO A 648 -14.07 -14.24 -12.32
C PRO A 648 -15.22 -15.08 -12.89
N ASP A 649 -16.46 -14.65 -12.67
CA ASP A 649 -17.71 -15.26 -13.14
C ASP A 649 -18.35 -14.54 -14.33
N VAL A 650 -17.79 -13.42 -14.78
CA VAL A 650 -18.29 -12.61 -15.90
C VAL A 650 -17.31 -12.66 -17.08
N THR A 651 -17.80 -12.97 -18.28
CA THR A 651 -16.94 -13.05 -19.48
C THR A 651 -16.81 -11.69 -20.18
N PRO A 652 -15.80 -11.49 -21.07
CA PRO A 652 -15.68 -10.24 -21.83
C PRO A 652 -16.91 -9.91 -22.68
N PHE A 653 -17.68 -10.91 -23.12
CA PHE A 653 -18.92 -10.67 -23.87
C PHE A 653 -20.00 -10.10 -22.96
N GLU A 654 -20.19 -10.68 -21.77
CA GLU A 654 -21.14 -10.22 -20.77
C GLU A 654 -20.76 -8.82 -20.21
N ALA A 655 -19.46 -8.56 -20.06
CA ALA A 655 -18.92 -7.28 -19.60
C ALA A 655 -18.90 -6.18 -20.68
N GLY A 656 -19.39 -6.45 -21.90
CA GLY A 656 -19.44 -5.46 -23.00
C GLY A 656 -18.10 -5.18 -23.69
N THR A 657 -17.05 -5.94 -23.39
CA THR A 657 -15.70 -5.79 -23.96
C THR A 657 -15.37 -6.87 -25.00
N GLY A 658 -16.39 -7.53 -25.57
CA GLY A 658 -16.23 -8.60 -26.57
C GLY A 658 -15.43 -8.22 -27.83
N PHE A 659 -15.33 -6.92 -28.15
CA PHE A 659 -14.47 -6.41 -29.22
C PHE A 659 -12.98 -6.71 -28.99
N SER A 660 -12.58 -6.97 -27.74
CA SER A 660 -11.22 -7.34 -27.34
C SER A 660 -10.91 -8.83 -27.54
N VAL A 661 -11.90 -9.65 -27.94
CA VAL A 661 -11.77 -11.12 -28.09
C VAL A 661 -11.90 -11.52 -29.57
N PRO A 662 -10.86 -11.31 -30.40
CA PRO A 662 -10.92 -11.53 -31.84
C PRO A 662 -10.80 -13.02 -32.21
N LEU A 663 -11.72 -13.89 -31.76
CA LEU A 663 -11.70 -15.35 -32.00
C LEU A 663 -11.53 -15.74 -33.46
N SER A 664 -12.04 -14.92 -34.39
CA SER A 664 -11.96 -15.14 -35.84
C SER A 664 -10.62 -14.76 -36.46
N THR A 665 -9.83 -13.89 -35.83
CA THR A 665 -8.55 -13.41 -36.40
C THR A 665 -7.32 -13.72 -35.55
N LYS A 666 -7.51 -14.21 -34.33
CA LYS A 666 -6.48 -14.84 -33.53
C LYS A 666 -6.70 -16.34 -33.63
N GLU A 667 -5.84 -17.06 -34.33
CA GLU A 667 -5.95 -18.52 -34.47
C GLU A 667 -5.20 -19.25 -33.34
N GLU A 668 -4.15 -18.61 -32.80
CA GLU A 668 -3.39 -19.12 -31.66
C GLU A 668 -4.27 -19.27 -30.42
N ASP A 669 -3.93 -20.28 -29.61
CA ASP A 669 -4.60 -20.54 -28.35
C ASP A 669 -4.26 -19.46 -27.30
N PHE A 670 -5.21 -19.20 -26.41
CA PHE A 670 -5.04 -18.27 -25.29
C PHE A 670 -5.93 -18.72 -24.12
N ILE A 671 -5.58 -18.31 -22.90
CA ILE A 671 -6.32 -18.74 -21.69
C ILE A 671 -7.78 -18.25 -21.78
N GLY A 672 -8.72 -19.17 -21.62
CA GLY A 672 -10.16 -18.92 -21.73
C GLY A 672 -10.74 -19.04 -23.15
N ARG A 673 -9.91 -19.18 -24.20
CA ARG A 673 -10.38 -19.26 -25.59
C ARG A 673 -11.47 -20.30 -25.81
N GLU A 674 -11.27 -21.52 -25.30
CA GLU A 674 -12.19 -22.62 -25.52
C GLU A 674 -13.57 -22.35 -24.89
N ALA A 675 -13.60 -21.81 -23.67
CA ALA A 675 -14.84 -21.47 -22.98
C ALA A 675 -15.59 -20.35 -23.71
N LEU A 676 -14.88 -19.26 -24.06
CA LEU A 676 -15.43 -18.14 -24.83
C LEU A 676 -15.93 -18.56 -26.21
N ALA A 677 -15.27 -19.53 -26.85
CA ALA A 677 -15.68 -20.08 -28.13
C ALA A 677 -16.91 -21.02 -28.03
N ARG A 678 -17.30 -21.45 -26.83
CA ARG A 678 -18.51 -22.27 -26.59
C ARG A 678 -19.75 -21.42 -26.32
N GLU A 679 -19.61 -20.15 -25.93
CA GLU A 679 -20.76 -19.27 -25.70
C GLU A 679 -21.59 -19.08 -26.98
N ASN A 680 -22.92 -19.01 -26.83
CA ASN A 680 -23.83 -18.85 -27.95
C ASN A 680 -23.48 -17.56 -28.72
N PRO A 681 -23.38 -17.57 -30.07
CA PRO A 681 -23.19 -16.36 -30.86
C PRO A 681 -24.20 -15.24 -30.60
N GLU A 682 -25.41 -15.53 -30.09
CA GLU A 682 -26.39 -14.51 -29.67
C GLU A 682 -26.07 -13.87 -28.30
N SER A 683 -25.23 -14.52 -27.50
CA SER A 683 -24.71 -14.04 -26.21
C SER A 683 -23.35 -13.34 -26.35
N ARG A 684 -22.73 -13.39 -27.55
CA ARG A 684 -21.53 -12.64 -27.94
C ARG A 684 -21.93 -11.36 -28.66
#